data_AF-A0A522BZF3-F1
#
_entry.id   AF-A0A522BZF3-F1
#
_cell.length_a   1.000
_cell.length_b   1.000
_cell.length_c   1.000
_cell.angle_alpha   90.00
_cell.angle_beta   90.00
_cell.angle_gamma   90.00
#
_symmetry.space_group_name_H-M   'P 1'
#
loop_
_entity.id
_entity.type
_entity.pdbx_description
1 polymer ?
#
loop_
_entity_poly.entity_id
_entity_poly.type
_entity_poly.pdbx_seq_one_letter_code
_entity_poly.pdbx_strand_id
1 'polypeptide(L)'
;MCTFLVPVILGAAITYSPSLKGSDIISSIKDKGVTILIGVPQLLEMIRNGIINKVKQLPFPLSWALKNILALCGRLRRSTGINIGKIIFRSAHNALGKQFRFFTSGGARLEPEIMRDLEAIGFTVLEGYGLTETSPVVTFNPIKTRRAGSVGKPLPSVEIKITGSAEGEPGFMQEGEIAIKGSMVMTGYYKNPEATAQAIKGGWFFSGDLGYLDGDGFLFITGRIKEVIVLGSGKNIYPEELEKEYLKIPLIKEICVFGLEERGGMESLHAIIVPDIEEAKKQRIANIQEALRWEIIRISAKLPPYTRIKGFDLFSEPLPRMPLGKLRRFMIKDLIKVKSEKLKVKSEDKNLMSDEIGRRVVECIYATRYALPADFPILPTDNLELDLGLDSLQRIELVVSLENKFSIKLPETFASDIQTVGDLVGKIKEAGISSQPSALSSQQKGTGFSSILSQEPSENEKRAVGLNQGAVEWFVVSALMGAIKLFLKIFFRLDVKGKENIPDSPFIITPNHCSYLDVFVIASGLPLKMLRNLYFHGFQTYFANRLTAFIARLAHVIPIDPDAFLEKALQLSGYVLRNKKSLCIFPEGGRSYDGNLMEFKKGIGILALEMNVPVVPAAIKGSFEALPKGAFLPKPKKIKLIFGKPFYPSDSDMTKKPEKTDKYQFFADELRERVNQLMHDS
;
A
#
# COMPACT_ATOMS: atom_id res chain seq x y z
N MET A 1 -28.14 17.72 -25.77
CA MET A 1 -28.97 17.03 -26.79
C MET A 1 -29.96 16.04 -26.16
N CYS A 2 -29.50 14.95 -25.53
CA CYS A 2 -30.39 13.89 -25.03
C CYS A 2 -31.31 14.30 -23.86
N THR A 3 -30.92 15.27 -23.04
CA THR A 3 -31.71 15.78 -21.90
C THR A 3 -32.67 16.91 -22.26
N PHE A 4 -32.56 17.47 -23.48
CA PHE A 4 -33.32 18.65 -23.89
C PHE A 4 -34.06 18.43 -25.21
N LEU A 5 -33.34 18.28 -26.33
CA LEU A 5 -33.96 18.15 -27.65
C LEU A 5 -34.79 16.87 -27.80
N VAL A 6 -34.29 15.72 -27.32
CA VAL A 6 -35.03 14.45 -27.43
C VAL A 6 -36.37 14.51 -26.68
N PRO A 7 -36.41 14.95 -25.41
CA PRO A 7 -37.69 15.17 -24.72
C PRO A 7 -38.61 16.14 -25.45
N VAL A 8 -38.10 17.29 -25.92
CA VAL A 8 -38.91 18.30 -26.63
C VAL A 8 -39.53 17.72 -27.91
N ILE A 9 -38.76 16.99 -28.72
CA ILE A 9 -39.23 16.37 -29.97
C ILE A 9 -40.29 15.30 -29.69
N LEU A 10 -40.15 14.55 -28.59
CA LEU A 10 -41.08 13.48 -28.22
C LEU A 10 -42.28 13.97 -27.41
N GLY A 11 -42.39 15.28 -27.12
CA GLY A 11 -43.43 15.83 -26.25
C GLY A 11 -43.31 15.39 -24.78
N ALA A 12 -42.12 14.99 -24.35
CA ALA A 12 -41.85 14.59 -22.96
C ALA A 12 -41.51 15.79 -22.08
N ALA A 13 -41.83 15.69 -20.79
CA ALA A 13 -41.51 16.73 -19.81
C ALA A 13 -40.04 16.66 -19.35
N ILE A 14 -39.41 17.82 -19.20
CA ILE A 14 -38.07 17.97 -18.63
C ILE A 14 -38.22 18.50 -17.20
N THR A 15 -37.57 17.85 -16.24
CA THR A 15 -37.55 18.28 -14.84
C THR A 15 -36.13 18.67 -14.44
N TYR A 16 -35.96 19.90 -13.96
CA TYR A 16 -34.70 20.37 -13.39
C TYR A 16 -34.73 20.20 -11.87
N SER A 17 -33.73 19.52 -11.32
CA SER A 17 -33.53 19.43 -9.87
C SER A 17 -33.07 20.79 -9.34
N PRO A 18 -33.54 21.25 -8.17
CA PRO A 18 -33.13 22.53 -7.59
C PRO A 18 -31.66 22.55 -7.14
N SER A 19 -31.08 21.37 -6.88
CA SER A 19 -29.65 21.23 -6.60
C SER A 19 -29.11 19.85 -7.02
N LEU A 20 -27.78 19.67 -6.94
CA LEU A 20 -27.10 18.39 -7.16
C LEU A 20 -27.09 17.48 -5.91
N LYS A 21 -27.72 17.89 -4.81
CA LYS A 21 -27.82 17.05 -3.60
C LYS A 21 -28.69 15.83 -3.87
N GLY A 22 -28.27 14.66 -3.39
CA GLY A 22 -28.99 13.41 -3.60
C GLY A 22 -30.43 13.43 -3.10
N SER A 23 -30.72 14.14 -1.99
CA SER A 23 -32.08 14.33 -1.47
C SER A 23 -33.00 15.02 -2.47
N ASP A 24 -32.50 16.07 -3.12
CA ASP A 24 -33.26 16.95 -4.01
C ASP A 24 -33.50 16.27 -5.35
N ILE A 25 -32.54 15.47 -5.80
CA ILE A 25 -32.70 14.61 -6.99
C ILE A 25 -33.77 13.55 -6.72
N ILE A 26 -33.72 12.87 -5.57
CA ILE A 26 -34.69 11.82 -5.22
C ILE A 26 -36.09 12.41 -5.06
N SER A 27 -36.24 13.56 -4.38
CA SER A 27 -37.53 14.23 -4.24
C SER A 27 -38.07 14.70 -5.59
N SER A 28 -37.23 15.30 -6.44
CA SER A 28 -37.62 15.72 -7.80
C SER A 28 -38.13 14.53 -8.63
N ILE A 29 -37.44 13.38 -8.55
CA ILE A 29 -37.84 12.16 -9.25
C ILE A 29 -39.22 11.70 -8.76
N LYS A 30 -39.42 11.64 -7.45
CA LYS A 30 -40.64 11.14 -6.83
C LYS A 30 -41.83 12.07 -7.04
N ASP A 31 -41.66 13.36 -6.74
CA ASP A 31 -42.74 14.35 -6.68
C ASP A 31 -43.21 14.80 -8.07
N LYS A 32 -42.30 14.87 -9.04
CA LYS A 32 -42.63 15.21 -10.44
C LYS A 32 -42.86 13.99 -11.33
N GLY A 33 -42.61 12.81 -10.80
CA GLY A 33 -42.75 11.56 -11.53
C GLY A 33 -41.85 11.42 -12.73
N VAL A 34 -40.56 11.64 -12.50
CA VAL A 34 -39.52 11.40 -13.50
C VAL A 34 -39.46 9.91 -13.82
N THR A 35 -39.49 9.58 -15.11
CA THR A 35 -39.46 8.20 -15.60
C THR A 35 -38.06 7.73 -15.99
N ILE A 36 -37.16 8.64 -16.33
CA ILE A 36 -35.79 8.35 -16.79
C ILE A 36 -34.85 9.34 -16.13
N LEU A 37 -33.77 8.85 -15.51
CA LEU A 37 -32.68 9.70 -15.02
C LEU A 37 -31.47 9.54 -15.94
N ILE A 38 -31.01 10.66 -16.51
CA ILE A 38 -29.77 10.74 -17.29
C ILE A 38 -28.68 11.32 -16.40
N GLY A 39 -27.60 10.56 -16.18
CA GLY A 39 -26.54 10.95 -15.26
C GLY A 39 -25.17 10.41 -15.63
N VAL A 40 -24.13 10.97 -15.03
CA VAL A 40 -22.76 10.45 -15.14
C VAL A 40 -22.56 9.25 -14.21
N PRO A 41 -21.56 8.37 -14.45
CA PRO A 41 -21.27 7.22 -13.58
C PRO A 41 -21.21 7.55 -12.08
N GLN A 42 -20.61 8.69 -11.72
CA GLN A 42 -20.49 9.14 -10.33
C GLN A 42 -21.86 9.32 -9.63
N LEU A 43 -22.89 9.76 -10.36
CA LEU A 43 -24.24 9.88 -9.80
C LEU A 43 -24.84 8.51 -9.49
N LEU A 44 -24.66 7.54 -10.39
CA LEU A 44 -25.12 6.16 -10.20
C LEU A 44 -24.37 5.49 -9.06
N GLU A 45 -23.06 5.75 -8.95
CA GLU A 45 -22.23 5.27 -7.85
C GLU A 45 -22.71 5.81 -6.50
N MET A 46 -23.02 7.11 -6.41
CA MET A 46 -23.57 7.71 -5.20
C MET A 46 -24.89 7.05 -4.78
N ILE A 47 -25.79 6.80 -5.75
CA ILE A 47 -27.07 6.11 -5.52
C ILE A 47 -26.82 4.68 -5.02
N ARG A 48 -25.94 3.92 -5.70
CA ARG A 48 -25.54 2.56 -5.31
C ARG A 48 -24.98 2.55 -3.87
N ASN A 49 -24.01 3.41 -3.59
CA ASN A 49 -23.34 3.46 -2.29
C ASN A 49 -24.32 3.82 -1.17
N GLY A 50 -25.27 4.73 -1.41
CA GLY A 50 -26.35 5.03 -0.47
C GLY A 50 -27.20 3.80 -0.12
N ILE A 51 -27.51 2.93 -1.09
CA ILE A 51 -28.28 1.71 -0.86
C ILE A 51 -27.41 0.65 -0.15
N ILE A 52 -26.19 0.41 -0.63
CA ILE A 52 -25.28 -0.60 -0.07
C ILE A 52 -24.87 -0.25 1.36
N ASN A 53 -24.64 1.02 1.68
CA ASN A 53 -24.28 1.45 3.02
C ASN A 53 -25.41 1.19 4.03
N LYS A 54 -26.68 1.37 3.63
CA LYS A 54 -27.82 0.96 4.46
C LYS A 54 -27.83 -0.54 4.73
N VAL A 55 -27.45 -1.37 3.75
CA VAL A 55 -27.33 -2.83 3.94
C VAL A 55 -26.15 -3.18 4.87
N LYS A 56 -25.03 -2.45 4.80
CA LYS A 56 -23.87 -2.64 5.67
C LYS A 56 -24.12 -2.25 7.13
N GLN A 57 -25.01 -1.29 7.38
CA GLN A 57 -25.39 -0.85 8.73
C GLN A 57 -26.32 -1.83 9.47
N LEU A 58 -26.86 -2.84 8.78
CA LEU A 58 -27.68 -3.88 9.41
C LEU A 58 -26.83 -4.85 10.23
N PRO A 59 -27.39 -5.50 11.27
CA PRO A 59 -26.68 -6.52 12.05
C PRO A 59 -26.08 -7.62 11.17
N PHE A 60 -24.93 -8.15 11.58
CA PHE A 60 -24.12 -9.10 10.79
C PHE A 60 -24.91 -10.22 10.08
N PRO A 61 -25.78 -11.01 10.74
CA PRO A 61 -26.48 -12.10 10.05
C PRO A 61 -27.41 -11.57 8.95
N LEU A 62 -28.05 -10.43 9.17
CA LEU A 62 -28.98 -9.83 8.22
C LEU A 62 -28.25 -9.17 7.03
N SER A 63 -27.15 -8.45 7.29
CA SER A 63 -26.31 -7.87 6.23
C SER A 63 -25.71 -8.94 5.33
N TRP A 64 -25.25 -10.06 5.92
CA TRP A 64 -24.76 -11.21 5.17
C TRP A 64 -25.86 -11.87 4.33
N ALA A 65 -27.05 -12.10 4.91
CA ALA A 65 -28.18 -12.67 4.17
C ALA A 65 -28.58 -11.79 2.97
N LEU A 66 -28.71 -10.47 3.16
CA LEU A 66 -29.09 -9.55 2.09
C LEU A 66 -28.05 -9.46 0.98
N LYS A 67 -26.75 -9.53 1.29
CA LYS A 67 -25.70 -9.59 0.26
C LYS A 67 -25.82 -10.85 -0.60
N ASN A 68 -26.09 -12.00 0.02
CA ASN A 68 -26.30 -13.25 -0.72
C ASN A 68 -27.57 -13.20 -1.58
N ILE A 69 -28.66 -12.64 -1.04
CA ILE A 69 -29.91 -12.40 -1.78
C ILE A 69 -29.66 -11.47 -2.97
N LEU A 70 -28.89 -10.40 -2.79
CA LEU A 70 -28.53 -9.48 -3.87
C LEU A 70 -27.77 -10.21 -4.99
N ALA A 71 -26.74 -10.98 -4.62
CA ALA A 71 -25.97 -11.78 -5.57
C ALA A 71 -26.83 -12.82 -6.32
N LEU A 72 -27.83 -13.41 -5.64
CA LEU A 72 -28.79 -14.32 -6.24
C LEU A 72 -29.73 -13.58 -7.21
N CYS A 73 -30.27 -12.42 -6.82
CA CYS A 73 -31.12 -11.58 -7.67
C CYS A 73 -30.39 -11.20 -8.97
N GLY A 74 -29.13 -10.76 -8.86
CA GLY A 74 -28.30 -10.41 -10.01
C GLY A 74 -27.97 -11.60 -10.91
N ARG A 75 -27.80 -12.81 -10.35
CA ARG A 75 -27.63 -14.04 -11.14
C ARG A 75 -28.90 -14.42 -11.89
N LEU A 76 -30.04 -14.49 -11.19
CA LEU A 76 -31.34 -14.84 -11.78
C LEU A 76 -31.75 -13.87 -12.87
N ARG A 77 -31.58 -12.57 -12.64
CA ARG A 77 -31.91 -11.54 -13.65
C ARG A 77 -31.08 -11.68 -14.92
N ARG A 78 -29.79 -12.02 -14.79
CA ARG A 78 -28.90 -12.20 -15.95
C ARG A 78 -29.17 -13.48 -16.73
N SER A 79 -29.50 -14.59 -16.05
CA SER A 79 -29.74 -15.87 -16.72
C SER A 79 -31.16 -16.02 -17.27
N THR A 80 -32.16 -15.47 -16.59
CA THR A 80 -33.59 -15.70 -16.93
C THR A 80 -34.33 -14.43 -17.36
N GLY A 81 -33.76 -13.24 -17.15
CA GLY A 81 -34.45 -11.96 -17.35
C GLY A 81 -35.44 -11.59 -16.23
N ILE A 82 -35.69 -12.48 -15.27
CA ILE A 82 -36.67 -12.24 -14.18
C ILE A 82 -36.09 -11.25 -13.16
N ASN A 83 -36.83 -10.16 -12.91
CA ASN A 83 -36.41 -9.08 -12.02
C ASN A 83 -37.02 -9.21 -10.61
N ILE A 84 -36.56 -10.19 -9.84
CA ILE A 84 -37.00 -10.41 -8.44
C ILE A 84 -36.49 -9.28 -7.52
N GLY A 85 -35.35 -8.66 -7.87
CA GLY A 85 -34.78 -7.54 -7.12
C GLY A 85 -35.78 -6.39 -6.91
N LYS A 86 -36.64 -6.11 -7.92
CA LYS A 86 -37.70 -5.10 -7.82
C LYS A 86 -38.70 -5.36 -6.67
N ILE A 87 -38.94 -6.63 -6.33
CA ILE A 87 -39.84 -7.04 -5.25
C ILE A 87 -39.09 -7.00 -3.91
N ILE A 88 -37.91 -7.61 -3.84
CA ILE A 88 -37.12 -7.71 -2.60
C ILE A 88 -36.66 -6.33 -2.13
N PHE A 89 -36.22 -5.47 -3.03
CA PHE A 89 -35.75 -4.12 -2.74
C PHE A 89 -36.83 -3.05 -3.00
N ARG A 90 -38.11 -3.40 -2.83
CA ARG A 90 -39.24 -2.49 -3.09
C ARG A 90 -39.12 -1.13 -2.38
N SER A 91 -38.50 -1.08 -1.20
CA SER A 91 -38.20 0.17 -0.49
C SER A 91 -37.35 1.14 -1.33
N ALA A 92 -36.30 0.64 -2.00
CA ALA A 92 -35.46 1.44 -2.88
C ALA A 92 -36.23 1.93 -4.12
N HIS A 93 -37.09 1.08 -4.70
CA HIS A 93 -37.94 1.46 -5.84
C HIS A 93 -38.99 2.50 -5.45
N ASN A 94 -39.61 2.36 -4.27
CA ASN A 94 -40.60 3.31 -3.76
C ASN A 94 -39.99 4.70 -3.51
N ALA A 95 -38.69 4.77 -3.17
CA ALA A 95 -37.99 6.05 -2.99
C ALA A 95 -37.90 6.86 -4.29
N LEU A 96 -37.75 6.21 -5.45
CA LEU A 96 -37.76 6.85 -6.78
C LEU A 96 -39.17 6.95 -7.39
N GLY A 97 -40.18 6.36 -6.75
CA GLY A 97 -41.55 6.36 -7.26
C GLY A 97 -41.84 5.30 -8.33
N LYS A 98 -43.12 4.97 -8.48
CA LYS A 98 -43.58 3.82 -9.29
C LYS A 98 -43.38 4.01 -10.79
N GLN A 99 -43.33 5.24 -11.27
CA GLN A 99 -43.16 5.57 -12.69
C GLN A 99 -41.71 5.52 -13.17
N PHE A 100 -40.73 5.38 -12.26
CA PHE A 100 -39.33 5.30 -12.63
C PHE A 100 -39.03 4.03 -13.45
N ARG A 101 -38.37 4.18 -14.61
CA ARG A 101 -38.14 3.10 -15.58
C ARG A 101 -36.68 2.66 -15.62
N PHE A 102 -35.75 3.58 -15.84
CA PHE A 102 -34.33 3.26 -15.96
C PHE A 102 -33.41 4.47 -15.76
N PHE A 103 -32.16 4.16 -15.40
CA PHE A 103 -31.03 5.06 -15.46
C PHE A 103 -30.37 4.99 -16.83
N THR A 104 -29.84 6.12 -17.28
CA THR A 104 -28.88 6.16 -18.39
C THR A 104 -27.57 6.76 -17.92
N SER A 105 -26.46 6.20 -18.40
CA SER A 105 -25.11 6.62 -18.07
C SER A 105 -24.28 6.89 -19.31
N GLY A 106 -23.47 7.95 -19.27
CA GLY A 106 -22.54 8.31 -20.33
C GLY A 106 -21.60 9.44 -19.89
N GLY A 107 -20.67 9.82 -20.77
CA GLY A 107 -19.67 10.87 -20.53
C GLY A 107 -18.44 10.42 -19.72
N ALA A 108 -18.49 9.25 -19.10
CA ALA A 108 -17.34 8.55 -18.52
C ALA A 108 -17.64 7.04 -18.47
N ARG A 109 -16.60 6.23 -18.25
CA ARG A 109 -16.72 4.77 -18.09
C ARG A 109 -17.55 4.43 -16.87
N LEU A 110 -18.58 3.59 -17.03
CA LEU A 110 -19.34 3.04 -15.90
C LEU A 110 -18.68 1.74 -15.44
N GLU A 111 -18.32 1.66 -14.15
CA GLU A 111 -17.79 0.41 -13.63
C GLU A 111 -18.82 -0.72 -13.74
N PRO A 112 -18.43 -1.90 -14.26
CA PRO A 112 -19.36 -3.02 -14.44
C PRO A 112 -20.05 -3.44 -13.14
N GLU A 113 -19.37 -3.29 -12.00
CA GLU A 113 -19.93 -3.59 -10.67
C GLU A 113 -21.09 -2.67 -10.31
N ILE A 114 -21.02 -1.38 -10.66
CA ILE A 114 -22.11 -0.42 -10.39
C ILE A 114 -23.37 -0.83 -11.13
N MET A 115 -23.23 -1.14 -12.43
CA MET A 115 -24.35 -1.64 -13.23
C MET A 115 -24.89 -2.96 -12.67
N ARG A 116 -24.02 -3.93 -12.36
CA ARG A 116 -24.43 -5.24 -11.81
C ARG A 116 -25.19 -5.10 -10.50
N ASP A 117 -24.76 -4.23 -9.60
CA ASP A 117 -25.41 -4.05 -8.30
C ASP A 117 -26.75 -3.34 -8.43
N LEU A 118 -26.83 -2.25 -9.18
CA LEU A 118 -28.10 -1.57 -9.43
C LEU A 118 -29.10 -2.48 -10.15
N GLU A 119 -28.62 -3.33 -11.06
CA GLU A 119 -29.46 -4.35 -11.69
C GLU A 119 -29.88 -5.47 -10.75
N ALA A 120 -29.01 -5.90 -9.83
CA ALA A 120 -29.37 -6.87 -8.80
C ALA A 120 -30.44 -6.31 -7.82
N ILE A 121 -30.40 -5.01 -7.52
CA ILE A 121 -31.43 -4.28 -6.76
C ILE A 121 -32.74 -4.16 -7.56
N GLY A 122 -32.70 -4.40 -8.87
CA GLY A 122 -33.86 -4.43 -9.73
C GLY A 122 -34.06 -3.19 -10.59
N PHE A 123 -33.13 -2.23 -10.58
CA PHE A 123 -33.15 -1.09 -11.50
C PHE A 123 -32.63 -1.46 -12.88
N THR A 124 -33.01 -0.75 -13.92
CA THR A 124 -32.42 -0.91 -15.26
C THR A 124 -31.42 0.21 -15.48
N VAL A 125 -30.20 -0.13 -15.89
CA VAL A 125 -29.13 0.83 -16.19
C VAL A 125 -28.73 0.65 -17.65
N LEU A 126 -28.68 1.72 -18.42
CA LEU A 126 -28.26 1.70 -19.82
C LEU A 126 -27.03 2.60 -19.96
N GLU A 127 -25.89 2.01 -20.32
CA GLU A 127 -24.69 2.76 -20.64
C GLU A 127 -24.62 3.04 -22.13
N GLY A 128 -24.16 4.23 -22.49
CA GLY A 128 -23.88 4.64 -23.86
C GLY A 128 -22.56 5.39 -23.98
N TYR A 129 -21.98 5.32 -25.16
CA TYR A 129 -20.74 6.02 -25.49
C TYR A 129 -20.93 6.96 -26.67
N GLY A 130 -20.24 8.07 -26.59
CA GLY A 130 -19.96 8.95 -27.70
C GLY A 130 -19.19 10.18 -27.24
N LEU A 131 -18.84 11.00 -28.22
CA LEU A 131 -17.95 12.15 -28.08
C LEU A 131 -18.66 13.41 -28.56
N THR A 132 -18.10 14.57 -28.22
CA THR A 132 -18.59 15.85 -28.75
C THR A 132 -18.54 15.85 -30.28
N GLU A 133 -17.50 15.24 -30.83
CA GLU A 133 -17.25 15.05 -32.26
C GLU A 133 -18.25 14.12 -32.96
N THR A 134 -19.14 13.43 -32.21
CA THR A 134 -20.09 12.44 -32.74
C THR A 134 -21.55 12.70 -32.35
N SER A 135 -21.89 13.93 -31.94
CA SER A 135 -23.25 14.49 -31.82
C SER A 135 -24.40 13.61 -31.25
N PRO A 136 -24.41 13.22 -29.96
CA PRO A 136 -23.26 12.95 -29.09
C PRO A 136 -23.11 11.45 -28.78
N VAL A 137 -23.98 10.57 -29.30
CA VAL A 137 -24.03 9.14 -28.95
C VAL A 137 -23.76 8.29 -30.19
N VAL A 138 -22.87 7.33 -30.03
CA VAL A 138 -22.39 6.40 -31.07
C VAL A 138 -22.91 5.00 -30.80
N THR A 139 -22.80 4.56 -29.54
CA THR A 139 -23.30 3.25 -29.09
C THR A 139 -24.19 3.40 -27.87
N PHE A 140 -25.14 2.47 -27.73
CA PHE A 140 -26.02 2.44 -26.58
C PHE A 140 -26.43 1.01 -26.22
N ASN A 141 -26.53 0.72 -24.93
CA ASN A 141 -26.99 -0.59 -24.46
C ASN A 141 -28.48 -0.80 -24.80
N PRO A 142 -28.84 -1.89 -25.50
CA PRO A 142 -30.25 -2.21 -25.74
C PRO A 142 -30.94 -2.59 -24.44
N ILE A 143 -32.19 -2.12 -24.25
CA ILE A 143 -32.93 -2.33 -23.00
C ILE A 143 -33.00 -3.79 -22.59
N LYS A 144 -33.18 -4.74 -23.53
CA LYS A 144 -33.37 -6.16 -23.19
C LYS A 144 -32.07 -6.97 -23.10
N THR A 145 -31.02 -6.56 -23.80
CA THR A 145 -29.80 -7.37 -24.00
C THR A 145 -28.52 -6.66 -23.56
N ARG A 146 -28.63 -5.62 -22.72
CA ARG A 146 -27.52 -4.84 -22.17
C ARG A 146 -26.44 -5.69 -21.49
N ARG A 147 -25.18 -5.27 -21.59
CA ARG A 147 -24.01 -5.96 -21.03
C ARG A 147 -23.21 -5.04 -20.12
N ALA A 148 -23.02 -5.47 -18.87
CA ALA A 148 -22.18 -4.73 -17.93
C ALA A 148 -20.72 -4.72 -18.38
N GLY A 149 -20.15 -3.51 -18.53
CA GLY A 149 -18.79 -3.28 -19.05
C GLY A 149 -18.73 -3.01 -20.55
N SER A 150 -19.84 -3.17 -21.28
CA SER A 150 -19.95 -2.70 -22.66
C SER A 150 -20.69 -1.37 -22.70
N VAL A 151 -20.28 -0.49 -23.61
CA VAL A 151 -21.00 0.75 -23.93
C VAL A 151 -22.16 0.55 -24.90
N GLY A 152 -22.43 -0.70 -25.28
CA GLY A 152 -23.58 -1.11 -26.07
C GLY A 152 -23.25 -1.38 -27.54
N LYS A 153 -24.29 -1.31 -28.39
CA LYS A 153 -24.19 -1.55 -29.82
C LYS A 153 -24.23 -0.23 -30.60
N PRO A 154 -23.62 -0.16 -31.80
CA PRO A 154 -23.77 0.99 -32.70
C PRO A 154 -25.24 1.36 -32.89
N LEU A 155 -25.54 2.65 -32.84
CA LEU A 155 -26.85 3.18 -33.20
C LEU A 155 -27.12 2.98 -34.71
N PRO A 156 -28.39 3.08 -35.16
CA PRO A 156 -28.70 3.07 -36.58
C PRO A 156 -27.85 4.09 -37.35
N SER A 157 -27.32 3.69 -38.50
CA SER A 157 -26.45 4.51 -39.37
C SER A 157 -25.06 4.84 -38.80
N VAL A 158 -24.65 4.19 -37.70
CA VAL A 158 -23.27 4.24 -37.19
C VAL A 158 -22.52 3.00 -37.66
N GLU A 159 -21.39 3.22 -38.32
CA GLU A 159 -20.39 2.20 -38.60
C GLU A 159 -19.21 2.36 -37.63
N ILE A 160 -18.76 1.25 -37.04
CA ILE A 160 -17.59 1.20 -36.17
C ILE A 160 -16.58 0.22 -36.75
N LYS A 161 -15.31 0.64 -36.78
CA LYS A 161 -14.17 -0.18 -37.15
C LYS A 161 -13.13 -0.10 -36.05
N ILE A 162 -12.51 -1.22 -35.71
CA ILE A 162 -11.36 -1.26 -34.81
C ILE A 162 -10.09 -1.22 -35.69
N THR A 163 -9.25 -0.21 -35.53
CA THR A 163 -8.06 0.04 -36.36
C THR A 163 -6.78 -0.18 -35.57
N GLY A 164 -5.85 -0.94 -36.15
CA GLY A 164 -4.58 -1.30 -35.51
C GLY A 164 -4.69 -2.63 -34.77
N SER A 165 -3.89 -3.59 -35.18
CA SER A 165 -3.68 -4.84 -34.46
C SER A 165 -2.37 -4.68 -33.70
N ALA A 166 -2.41 -4.47 -32.39
CA ALA A 166 -1.31 -5.00 -31.60
C ALA A 166 -1.46 -6.53 -31.71
N GLU A 167 -0.40 -7.23 -32.12
CA GLU A 167 -0.39 -8.70 -32.16
C GLU A 167 -0.69 -9.22 -30.75
N GLY A 168 -1.96 -9.49 -30.48
CA GLY A 168 -2.41 -10.10 -29.23
C GLY A 168 -2.14 -11.59 -29.24
N GLU A 169 -1.88 -12.16 -28.07
CA GLU A 169 -1.76 -13.61 -27.89
C GLU A 169 -2.99 -14.34 -28.50
N PRO A 170 -2.79 -15.50 -29.15
CA PRO A 170 -3.88 -16.28 -29.72
C PRO A 170 -4.95 -16.59 -28.65
N GLY A 171 -6.15 -16.01 -28.80
CA GLY A 171 -7.30 -16.24 -27.90
C GLY A 171 -7.94 -14.98 -27.31
N PHE A 172 -7.31 -13.80 -27.43
CA PHE A 172 -7.93 -12.51 -27.07
C PHE A 172 -8.50 -11.80 -28.31
N MET A 173 -9.61 -11.07 -28.14
CA MET A 173 -10.20 -10.27 -29.22
C MET A 173 -9.26 -9.15 -29.64
N GLN A 174 -9.21 -8.86 -30.95
CA GLN A 174 -8.31 -7.85 -31.52
C GLN A 174 -8.71 -6.45 -31.03
N GLU A 175 -7.90 -5.90 -30.13
CA GLU A 175 -8.02 -4.56 -29.60
C GLU A 175 -7.31 -3.56 -30.52
N GLY A 176 -7.90 -2.38 -30.68
CA GLY A 176 -7.35 -1.29 -31.47
C GLY A 176 -8.10 0.02 -31.25
N GLU A 177 -7.75 1.04 -32.03
CA GLU A 177 -8.43 2.34 -32.00
C GLU A 177 -9.83 2.25 -32.57
N ILE A 178 -10.79 2.89 -31.92
CA ILE A 178 -12.19 2.94 -32.37
C ILE A 178 -12.32 4.04 -33.44
N ALA A 179 -12.49 3.62 -34.68
CA ALA A 179 -12.83 4.49 -35.81
C ALA A 179 -14.35 4.47 -36.05
N ILE A 180 -14.93 5.67 -36.23
CA ILE A 180 -16.39 5.87 -36.29
C ILE A 180 -16.74 6.56 -37.61
N LYS A 181 -17.78 6.08 -38.27
CA LYS A 181 -18.32 6.70 -39.48
C LYS A 181 -19.85 6.77 -39.40
N GLY A 182 -20.40 7.89 -39.84
CA GLY A 182 -21.84 8.11 -39.89
C GLY A 182 -22.19 9.59 -39.93
N SER A 183 -23.47 9.90 -40.12
CA SER A 183 -23.97 11.28 -40.25
C SER A 183 -23.84 12.13 -38.99
N MET A 184 -23.54 11.52 -37.85
CA MET A 184 -23.35 12.20 -36.56
C MET A 184 -21.93 12.72 -36.34
N VAL A 185 -20.97 12.29 -37.16
CA VAL A 185 -19.59 12.78 -37.09
C VAL A 185 -19.56 14.27 -37.46
N MET A 186 -18.81 15.06 -36.69
CA MET A 186 -18.66 16.50 -36.89
C MET A 186 -18.13 16.85 -38.29
N THR A 187 -18.34 18.10 -38.70
CA THR A 187 -17.74 18.64 -39.92
C THR A 187 -16.25 18.94 -39.77
N GLY A 188 -15.77 19.15 -38.54
CA GLY A 188 -14.37 19.47 -38.24
C GLY A 188 -14.22 20.42 -37.06
N TYR A 189 -12.96 20.63 -36.65
CA TYR A 189 -12.61 21.58 -35.59
C TYR A 189 -12.59 23.02 -36.10
N TYR A 190 -13.21 23.93 -35.34
CA TYR A 190 -13.36 25.33 -35.74
C TYR A 190 -11.99 26.00 -35.96
N LYS A 191 -11.77 26.54 -37.16
CA LYS A 191 -10.53 27.19 -37.61
C LYS A 191 -9.26 26.32 -37.44
N ASN A 192 -9.39 25.00 -37.41
CA ASN A 192 -8.26 24.09 -37.27
C ASN A 192 -8.31 22.96 -38.31
N PRO A 193 -7.95 23.25 -39.58
CA PRO A 193 -7.99 22.26 -40.66
C PRO A 193 -6.99 21.12 -40.45
N GLU A 194 -5.83 21.38 -39.84
CA GLU A 194 -4.81 20.37 -39.56
C GLU A 194 -5.31 19.32 -38.57
N ALA A 195 -5.84 19.74 -37.41
CA ALA A 195 -6.42 18.80 -36.45
C ALA A 195 -7.63 18.07 -37.04
N THR A 196 -8.41 18.72 -37.92
CA THR A 196 -9.54 18.10 -38.61
C THR A 196 -9.08 16.98 -39.54
N ALA A 197 -8.05 17.22 -40.36
CA ALA A 197 -7.49 16.22 -41.26
C ALA A 197 -6.79 15.07 -40.51
N GLN A 198 -6.24 15.34 -39.32
CA GLN A 198 -5.66 14.31 -38.45
C GLN A 198 -6.74 13.41 -37.83
N ALA A 199 -7.87 13.99 -37.42
CA ALA A 199 -8.96 13.27 -36.76
C ALA A 199 -9.92 12.58 -37.74
N ILE A 200 -10.12 13.12 -38.94
CA ILE A 200 -11.04 12.57 -39.95
C ILE A 200 -10.26 12.21 -41.21
N LYS A 201 -10.18 10.91 -41.53
CA LYS A 201 -9.48 10.40 -42.72
C LYS A 201 -10.40 9.44 -43.48
N GLY A 202 -10.60 9.68 -44.78
CA GLY A 202 -11.45 8.82 -45.62
C GLY A 202 -12.89 8.66 -45.11
N GLY A 203 -13.44 9.70 -44.46
CA GLY A 203 -14.78 9.68 -43.86
C GLY A 203 -14.89 8.95 -42.53
N TRP A 204 -13.78 8.45 -41.98
CA TRP A 204 -13.70 7.85 -40.65
C TRP A 204 -13.12 8.84 -39.65
N PHE A 205 -13.79 9.00 -38.52
CA PHE A 205 -13.31 9.74 -37.37
C PHE A 205 -12.56 8.81 -36.41
N PHE A 206 -11.31 9.14 -36.12
CA PHE A 206 -10.42 8.41 -35.21
C PHE A 206 -10.60 8.98 -33.80
N SER A 207 -11.22 8.19 -32.92
CA SER A 207 -11.64 8.68 -31.59
C SER A 207 -10.49 8.93 -30.62
N GLY A 208 -9.32 8.32 -30.84
CA GLY A 208 -8.27 8.23 -29.84
C GLY A 208 -8.57 7.26 -28.69
N ASP A 209 -9.73 6.62 -28.67
CA ASP A 209 -10.14 5.63 -27.67
C ASP A 209 -9.83 4.21 -28.18
N LEU A 210 -9.37 3.34 -27.28
CA LEU A 210 -9.08 1.94 -27.56
C LEU A 210 -10.23 1.04 -27.13
N GLY A 211 -10.47 0.00 -27.91
CA GLY A 211 -11.49 -0.98 -27.59
C GLY A 211 -11.54 -2.16 -28.55
N TYR A 212 -12.53 -3.01 -28.34
CA TYR A 212 -12.84 -4.14 -29.19
C TYR A 212 -14.36 -4.35 -29.32
N LEU A 213 -14.76 -5.02 -30.39
CA LEU A 213 -16.13 -5.51 -30.58
C LEU A 213 -16.19 -6.99 -30.24
N ASP A 214 -17.21 -7.41 -29.50
CA ASP A 214 -17.47 -8.83 -29.30
C ASP A 214 -18.22 -9.49 -30.46
N GLY A 215 -18.33 -10.82 -30.42
CA GLY A 215 -19.02 -11.60 -31.45
C GLY A 215 -20.50 -11.26 -31.61
N ASP A 216 -21.11 -10.56 -30.64
CA ASP A 216 -22.48 -10.08 -30.69
C ASP A 216 -22.61 -8.60 -31.09
N GLY A 217 -21.48 -7.94 -31.41
CA GLY A 217 -21.41 -6.54 -31.84
C GLY A 217 -21.49 -5.52 -30.71
N PHE A 218 -21.20 -5.91 -29.46
CA PHE A 218 -21.07 -4.97 -28.34
C PHE A 218 -19.66 -4.38 -28.29
N LEU A 219 -19.58 -3.06 -28.11
CA LEU A 219 -18.33 -2.32 -27.99
C LEU A 219 -17.86 -2.29 -26.53
N PHE A 220 -16.59 -2.58 -26.30
CA PHE A 220 -15.91 -2.47 -25.02
C PHE A 220 -14.76 -1.48 -25.14
N ILE A 221 -14.74 -0.48 -24.27
CA ILE A 221 -13.67 0.52 -24.24
C ILE A 221 -12.66 0.12 -23.17
N THR A 222 -11.39 0.04 -23.56
CA THR A 222 -10.30 -0.42 -22.70
C THR A 222 -9.44 0.72 -22.19
N GLY A 223 -9.27 1.79 -22.98
CA GLY A 223 -8.51 2.96 -22.57
C GLY A 223 -8.45 4.03 -23.65
N ARG A 224 -7.47 4.93 -23.54
CA ARG A 224 -7.21 6.01 -24.51
C ARG A 224 -5.77 5.93 -24.97
N ILE A 225 -5.51 6.07 -26.26
CA ILE A 225 -4.15 5.89 -26.85
C ILE A 225 -3.08 6.69 -26.10
N LYS A 226 -3.38 7.95 -25.77
CA LYS A 226 -2.42 8.85 -25.09
C LYS A 226 -2.20 8.53 -23.60
N GLU A 227 -3.02 7.67 -23.00
CA GLU A 227 -2.97 7.32 -21.57
C GLU A 227 -2.45 5.90 -21.32
N VAL A 228 -2.35 5.05 -22.34
CA VAL A 228 -1.75 3.71 -22.23
C VAL A 228 -0.23 3.83 -22.09
N ILE A 229 0.32 3.11 -21.11
CA ILE A 229 1.77 2.97 -20.96
C ILE A 229 2.17 1.72 -21.76
N VAL A 230 3.09 1.87 -22.70
CA VAL A 230 3.57 0.77 -23.54
C VAL A 230 4.96 0.40 -23.04
N LEU A 231 5.07 -0.71 -22.32
CA LEU A 231 6.36 -1.16 -21.81
C LEU A 231 7.30 -1.53 -22.96
N GLY A 232 8.62 -1.47 -22.74
CA GLY A 232 9.61 -1.93 -23.72
C GLY A 232 9.47 -3.39 -24.17
N SER A 233 8.65 -4.18 -23.46
CA SER A 233 8.24 -5.54 -23.86
C SER A 233 7.11 -5.58 -24.90
N GLY A 234 6.58 -4.44 -25.32
CA GLY A 234 5.41 -4.32 -26.20
C GLY A 234 4.06 -4.52 -25.50
N LYS A 235 4.05 -4.74 -24.18
CA LYS A 235 2.81 -4.93 -23.40
C LYS A 235 2.17 -3.59 -23.02
N ASN A 236 0.87 -3.49 -23.28
CA ASN A 236 0.05 -2.35 -22.88
C ASN A 236 -0.33 -2.44 -21.40
N ILE A 237 -0.15 -1.34 -20.68
CA ILE A 237 -0.61 -1.14 -19.31
C ILE A 237 -1.68 -0.05 -19.33
N TYR A 238 -2.83 -0.38 -18.75
CA TYR A 238 -3.96 0.54 -18.55
C TYR A 238 -3.88 1.08 -17.12
N PRO A 239 -3.37 2.31 -16.91
CA PRO A 239 -3.04 2.78 -15.57
C PRO A 239 -4.28 2.86 -14.67
N GLU A 240 -5.43 3.26 -15.22
CA GLU A 240 -6.69 3.33 -14.45
C GLU A 240 -7.11 1.97 -13.88
N GLU A 241 -6.99 0.88 -14.65
CA GLU A 241 -7.32 -0.46 -14.17
C GLU A 241 -6.33 -0.94 -13.11
N LEU A 242 -5.05 -0.62 -13.31
CA LEU A 242 -4.01 -0.98 -12.36
C LEU A 242 -4.14 -0.20 -11.03
N GLU A 243 -4.41 1.09 -11.10
CA GLU A 243 -4.67 1.96 -9.95
C GLU A 243 -5.85 1.49 -9.12
N LYS A 244 -6.94 1.02 -9.75
CA LYS A 244 -8.09 0.44 -9.04
C LYS A 244 -7.70 -0.76 -8.18
N GLU A 245 -6.77 -1.59 -8.63
CA GLU A 245 -6.28 -2.72 -7.83
C GLU A 245 -5.53 -2.24 -6.59
N TYR A 246 -4.72 -1.19 -6.71
CA TYR A 246 -3.99 -0.60 -5.58
C TYR A 246 -4.88 0.27 -4.67
N LEU A 247 -5.92 0.92 -5.19
CA LEU A 247 -6.92 1.67 -4.41
C LEU A 247 -7.73 0.78 -3.43
N LYS A 248 -7.62 -0.56 -3.55
CA LYS A 248 -8.15 -1.49 -2.54
C LYS A 248 -7.36 -1.44 -1.22
N ILE A 249 -6.17 -0.84 -1.21
CA ILE A 249 -5.36 -0.64 0.00
C ILE A 249 -5.96 0.52 0.80
N PRO A 250 -6.44 0.30 2.04
CA PRO A 250 -7.10 1.36 2.83
C PRO A 250 -6.22 2.59 3.12
N LEU A 251 -4.90 2.42 3.08
CA LEU A 251 -3.92 3.49 3.30
C LEU A 251 -3.72 4.39 2.07
N ILE A 252 -4.29 4.06 0.91
CA ILE A 252 -4.18 4.86 -0.31
C ILE A 252 -5.46 5.67 -0.50
N LYS A 253 -5.35 7.00 -0.40
CA LYS A 253 -6.44 7.93 -0.70
C LYS A 253 -6.51 8.20 -2.20
N GLU A 254 -5.38 8.46 -2.83
CA GLU A 254 -5.26 8.64 -4.28
C GLU A 254 -3.96 7.99 -4.79
N ILE A 255 -3.98 7.53 -6.04
CA ILE A 255 -2.80 6.97 -6.71
C ILE A 255 -2.81 7.37 -8.18
N CYS A 256 -1.62 7.64 -8.72
CA CYS A 256 -1.38 7.79 -10.15
C CYS A 256 -0.20 6.93 -10.56
N VAL A 257 -0.43 5.97 -11.45
CA VAL A 257 0.61 5.13 -12.05
C VAL A 257 1.09 5.75 -13.37
N PHE A 258 2.39 5.72 -13.58
CA PHE A 258 3.07 6.23 -14.79
C PHE A 258 4.32 5.40 -15.09
N GLY A 259 4.79 5.47 -16.34
CA GLY A 259 6.07 4.87 -16.75
C GLY A 259 7.24 5.80 -16.44
N LEU A 260 8.30 5.25 -15.85
CA LEU A 260 9.61 5.89 -15.72
C LEU A 260 10.57 5.26 -16.74
N GLU A 261 11.21 6.11 -17.56
CA GLU A 261 12.32 5.67 -18.40
C GLU A 261 13.56 5.46 -17.53
N GLU A 262 13.97 4.21 -17.32
CA GLU A 262 15.25 3.90 -16.69
C GLU A 262 16.40 4.05 -17.71
N ARG A 263 17.61 4.38 -17.22
CA ARG A 263 18.83 4.47 -18.05
C ARG A 263 19.06 3.12 -18.75
N GLY A 264 18.69 3.04 -20.03
CA GLY A 264 18.73 1.80 -20.82
C GLY A 264 17.44 1.49 -21.61
N GLY A 265 16.39 2.31 -21.50
CA GLY A 265 15.19 2.21 -22.34
C GLY A 265 14.13 1.21 -21.84
N MET A 266 14.30 0.64 -20.65
CA MET A 266 13.21 -0.08 -19.98
C MET A 266 12.31 0.92 -19.26
N GLU A 267 11.04 0.96 -19.66
CA GLU A 267 10.00 1.60 -18.87
C GLU A 267 9.63 0.71 -17.68
N SER A 268 9.85 1.18 -16.45
CA SER A 268 9.34 0.56 -15.24
C SER A 268 8.12 1.33 -14.73
N LEU A 269 7.18 0.64 -14.08
CA LEU A 269 5.99 1.27 -13.53
C LEU A 269 6.29 1.89 -12.17
N HIS A 270 5.98 3.18 -12.04
CA HIS A 270 6.10 3.94 -10.80
C HIS A 270 4.78 4.58 -10.44
N ALA A 271 4.58 4.91 -9.17
CA ALA A 271 3.35 5.54 -8.71
C ALA A 271 3.59 6.77 -7.85
N ILE A 272 2.69 7.74 -7.93
CA ILE A 272 2.53 8.77 -6.90
C ILE A 272 1.31 8.39 -6.07
N ILE A 273 1.49 8.37 -4.75
CA ILE A 273 0.47 7.97 -3.79
C ILE A 273 0.20 9.13 -2.82
N VAL A 274 -1.07 9.47 -2.66
CA VAL A 274 -1.54 10.31 -1.57
C VAL A 274 -2.08 9.38 -0.47
N PRO A 275 -1.43 9.31 0.71
CA PRO A 275 -1.86 8.42 1.77
C PRO A 275 -3.15 8.91 2.45
N ASP A 276 -3.95 7.97 2.96
CA ASP A 276 -5.06 8.28 3.86
C ASP A 276 -4.54 8.41 5.30
N ILE A 277 -4.25 9.66 5.70
CA ILE A 277 -3.71 10.00 7.01
C ILE A 277 -4.67 9.62 8.15
N GLU A 278 -5.98 9.73 7.93
CA GLU A 278 -6.97 9.43 8.96
C GLU A 278 -7.09 7.92 9.20
N GLU A 279 -7.04 7.12 8.14
CA GLU A 279 -6.98 5.66 8.28
C GLU A 279 -5.65 5.20 8.90
N ALA A 280 -4.52 5.84 8.56
CA ALA A 280 -3.23 5.56 9.18
C ALA A 280 -3.25 5.81 10.70
N LYS A 281 -3.81 6.94 11.15
CA LYS A 281 -3.98 7.25 12.59
C LYS A 281 -4.85 6.22 13.31
N LYS A 282 -5.98 5.84 12.70
CA LYS A 282 -6.90 4.84 13.25
C LYS A 282 -6.22 3.47 13.42
N GLN A 283 -5.32 3.12 12.51
CA GLN A 283 -4.53 1.89 12.58
C GLN A 283 -3.26 2.02 13.44
N ARG A 284 -2.96 3.21 13.97
CA ARG A 284 -1.73 3.54 14.73
C ARG A 284 -0.44 3.22 13.97
N ILE A 285 -0.46 3.47 12.67
CA ILE A 285 0.71 3.29 11.81
C ILE A 285 1.58 4.54 11.90
N ALA A 286 2.82 4.36 12.33
CA ALA A 286 3.79 5.45 12.46
C ALA A 286 4.69 5.57 11.22
N ASN A 287 4.88 4.48 10.47
CA ASN A 287 5.66 4.44 9.23
C ASN A 287 4.76 4.12 8.03
N ILE A 288 4.13 5.16 7.48
CA ILE A 288 3.16 5.04 6.39
C ILE A 288 3.84 4.50 5.13
N GLN A 289 5.07 4.90 4.85
CA GLN A 289 5.80 4.47 3.67
C GLN A 289 6.10 2.98 3.70
N GLU A 290 6.60 2.45 4.82
CA GLU A 290 6.88 1.02 4.95
C GLU A 290 5.57 0.22 4.97
N ALA A 291 4.52 0.69 5.67
CA ALA A 291 3.21 0.04 5.65
C ALA A 291 2.64 -0.04 4.22
N LEU A 292 2.65 1.07 3.48
CA LEU A 292 2.24 1.09 2.07
C LEU A 292 3.08 0.18 1.20
N ARG A 293 4.41 0.16 1.39
CA ARG A 293 5.31 -0.74 0.68
C ARG A 293 4.89 -2.20 0.88
N TRP A 294 4.59 -2.61 2.11
CA TRP A 294 4.12 -3.97 2.40
C TRP A 294 2.78 -4.30 1.74
N GLU A 295 1.83 -3.36 1.72
CA GLU A 295 0.53 -3.52 1.06
C GLU A 295 0.63 -3.54 -0.46
N ILE A 296 1.43 -2.67 -1.05
CA ILE A 296 1.70 -2.64 -2.50
C ILE A 296 2.34 -3.96 -2.92
N ILE A 297 3.33 -4.47 -2.19
CA ILE A 297 3.93 -5.77 -2.52
C ILE A 297 2.89 -6.90 -2.42
N ARG A 298 2.02 -6.86 -1.40
CA ARG A 298 0.94 -7.85 -1.21
C ARG A 298 -0.04 -7.87 -2.39
N ILE A 299 -0.45 -6.71 -2.90
CA ILE A 299 -1.31 -6.60 -4.09
C ILE A 299 -0.54 -7.00 -5.35
N SER A 300 0.66 -6.46 -5.55
CA SER A 300 1.54 -6.75 -6.68
C SER A 300 1.82 -8.25 -6.86
N ALA A 301 1.93 -9.01 -5.77
CA ALA A 301 2.14 -10.46 -5.82
C ALA A 301 1.02 -11.22 -6.54
N LYS A 302 -0.21 -10.69 -6.55
CA LYS A 302 -1.38 -11.26 -7.25
C LYS A 302 -1.48 -10.82 -8.71
N LEU A 303 -0.66 -9.84 -9.12
CA LEU A 303 -0.68 -9.26 -10.45
C LEU A 303 0.41 -9.87 -11.34
N PRO A 304 0.21 -9.88 -12.68
CA PRO A 304 1.25 -10.28 -13.62
C PRO A 304 2.55 -9.48 -13.41
N PRO A 305 3.75 -10.07 -13.58
CA PRO A 305 5.02 -9.40 -13.27
C PRO A 305 5.22 -8.04 -13.96
N TYR A 306 4.72 -7.88 -15.19
CA TYR A 306 4.87 -6.67 -15.99
C TYR A 306 3.94 -5.52 -15.56
N THR A 307 2.88 -5.80 -14.78
CA THR A 307 1.96 -4.75 -14.27
C THR A 307 2.33 -4.30 -12.85
N ARG A 308 3.43 -4.79 -12.28
CA ARG A 308 3.79 -4.51 -10.88
C ARG A 308 4.50 -3.17 -10.77
N ILE A 309 4.01 -2.30 -9.89
CA ILE A 309 4.70 -1.08 -9.49
C ILE A 309 6.05 -1.46 -8.85
N LYS A 310 7.14 -0.86 -9.34
CA LYS A 310 8.52 -1.07 -8.85
C LYS A 310 8.90 -0.09 -7.75
N GLY A 311 8.35 1.12 -7.80
CA GLY A 311 8.59 2.18 -6.82
C GLY A 311 7.40 3.11 -6.71
N PHE A 312 7.34 3.87 -5.62
CA PHE A 312 6.35 4.91 -5.45
C PHE A 312 6.92 6.09 -4.67
N ASP A 313 6.36 7.27 -4.92
CA ASP A 313 6.61 8.48 -4.14
C ASP A 313 5.34 8.89 -3.41
N LEU A 314 5.51 9.40 -2.19
CA LEU A 314 4.40 9.93 -1.39
C LEU A 314 4.23 11.43 -1.61
N PHE A 315 2.96 11.85 -1.64
CA PHE A 315 2.52 13.23 -1.78
C PHE A 315 1.46 13.56 -0.72
N SER A 316 1.58 14.73 -0.10
CA SER A 316 0.64 15.23 0.90
C SER A 316 -0.55 15.98 0.28
N GLU A 317 -0.34 16.64 -0.86
CA GLU A 317 -1.38 17.41 -1.57
C GLU A 317 -2.27 16.50 -2.45
N PRO A 318 -3.59 16.78 -2.56
CA PRO A 318 -4.48 16.06 -3.49
C PRO A 318 -4.01 16.14 -4.94
N LEU A 319 -4.23 15.08 -5.71
CA LEU A 319 -3.78 15.04 -7.10
C LEU A 319 -4.66 15.95 -7.98
N PRO A 320 -4.09 16.57 -9.03
CA PRO A 320 -4.82 17.47 -9.91
C PRO A 320 -5.95 16.74 -10.66
N ARG A 321 -7.19 17.23 -10.52
CA ARG A 321 -8.39 16.68 -11.16
C ARG A 321 -9.09 17.69 -12.06
N MET A 322 -9.86 17.20 -13.03
CA MET A 322 -10.85 17.99 -13.76
C MET A 322 -12.09 18.27 -12.88
N PRO A 323 -12.93 19.26 -13.22
CA PRO A 323 -14.19 19.49 -12.50
C PRO A 323 -15.14 18.27 -12.42
N LEU A 324 -15.03 17.33 -13.39
CA LEU A 324 -15.74 16.04 -13.38
C LEU A 324 -14.98 14.91 -12.63
N GLY A 325 -13.93 15.23 -11.87
CA GLY A 325 -13.21 14.28 -11.02
C GLY A 325 -12.13 13.42 -11.69
N LYS A 326 -11.99 13.46 -13.03
CA LYS A 326 -10.93 12.72 -13.76
C LYS A 326 -9.54 13.29 -13.45
N LEU A 327 -8.57 12.42 -13.19
CA LEU A 327 -7.18 12.78 -12.91
C LEU A 327 -6.49 13.42 -14.13
N ARG A 328 -5.75 14.52 -13.94
CA ARG A 328 -4.94 15.17 -14.97
C ARG A 328 -3.52 14.58 -15.01
N ARG A 329 -3.40 13.35 -15.52
CA ARG A 329 -2.14 12.56 -15.59
C ARG A 329 -0.96 13.34 -16.19
N PHE A 330 -1.21 14.15 -17.21
CA PHE A 330 -0.15 14.92 -17.87
C PHE A 330 0.54 15.94 -16.94
N MET A 331 -0.17 16.46 -15.92
CA MET A 331 0.38 17.39 -14.94
C MET A 331 1.21 16.69 -13.85
N ILE A 332 1.11 15.37 -13.74
CA ILE A 332 1.82 14.60 -12.72
C ILE A 332 3.33 14.56 -13.02
N LYS A 333 3.72 14.51 -14.30
CA LYS A 333 5.13 14.64 -14.71
C LYS A 333 5.74 15.96 -14.25
N ASP A 334 4.94 17.02 -14.20
CA ASP A 334 5.36 18.33 -13.71
C ASP A 334 5.43 18.34 -12.17
N LEU A 335 4.56 17.62 -11.44
CA LEU A 335 4.66 17.50 -9.97
C LEU A 335 5.98 16.85 -9.51
N ILE A 336 6.48 15.85 -10.24
CA ILE A 336 7.77 15.21 -9.96
C ILE A 336 8.92 16.21 -10.15
N LYS A 337 8.88 17.03 -11.21
CA LYS A 337 9.85 18.11 -11.44
C LYS A 337 9.70 19.22 -10.41
N VAL A 338 8.48 19.58 -10.04
CA VAL A 338 8.17 20.63 -9.07
C VAL A 338 8.58 20.22 -7.65
N LYS A 339 8.63 18.94 -7.27
CA LYS A 339 9.24 18.53 -5.98
C LYS A 339 10.73 18.87 -5.93
N SER A 340 11.42 18.91 -7.07
CA SER A 340 12.81 19.40 -7.17
C SER A 340 12.94 20.93 -7.18
N GLU A 341 11.89 21.66 -7.57
CA GLU A 341 11.88 23.14 -7.68
C GLU A 341 11.18 23.88 -6.53
N LYS A 342 10.18 23.27 -5.85
CA LYS A 342 9.51 23.81 -4.63
C LYS A 342 10.49 23.94 -3.46
N LEU A 343 11.66 23.32 -3.54
CA LEU A 343 12.80 23.58 -2.64
C LEU A 343 13.34 25.02 -2.73
N LYS A 344 12.94 25.82 -3.72
CA LYS A 344 13.46 27.19 -3.91
C LYS A 344 12.48 28.32 -3.65
N VAL A 345 11.17 28.11 -3.56
CA VAL A 345 10.23 29.22 -3.34
C VAL A 345 8.99 28.77 -2.56
N LYS A 346 8.98 29.07 -1.26
CA LYS A 346 7.79 29.54 -0.51
C LYS A 346 8.23 30.12 0.83
N SER A 347 8.55 31.40 0.79
CA SER A 347 8.71 32.26 1.96
C SER A 347 7.34 32.69 2.46
N GLU A 348 6.80 32.01 3.46
CA GLU A 348 5.81 32.52 4.42
C GLU A 348 5.49 31.45 5.46
N ASP A 349 6.39 31.29 6.43
CA ASP A 349 6.07 30.87 7.80
C ASP A 349 7.30 31.13 8.70
N LYS A 350 7.61 32.41 8.90
CA LYS A 350 8.71 32.90 9.77
C LYS A 350 8.38 32.79 11.28
N ASN A 351 7.61 31.79 11.71
CA ASN A 351 7.25 31.61 13.12
C ASN A 351 7.91 30.41 13.81
N LEU A 352 8.47 29.43 13.07
CA LEU A 352 9.21 28.32 13.70
C LEU A 352 10.60 28.77 14.17
N MET A 353 11.23 29.67 13.42
CA MET A 353 12.57 30.20 13.68
C MET A 353 12.58 31.44 14.58
N SER A 354 11.43 31.94 15.05
CA SER A 354 11.36 33.05 16.02
C SER A 354 11.25 32.54 17.46
N ASP A 355 10.70 31.35 17.64
CA ASP A 355 10.55 30.65 18.91
C ASP A 355 11.81 29.83 19.27
N GLU A 356 12.32 30.00 20.49
CA GLU A 356 13.51 29.31 20.99
C GLU A 356 13.34 27.79 21.00
N ILE A 357 12.13 27.31 21.34
CA ILE A 357 11.81 25.88 21.34
C ILE A 357 11.78 25.36 19.90
N GLY A 358 11.15 26.09 18.98
CA GLY A 358 11.11 25.76 17.56
C GLY A 358 12.51 25.59 16.95
N ARG A 359 13.43 26.53 17.21
CA ARG A 359 14.83 26.44 16.74
C ARG A 359 15.53 25.18 17.25
N ARG A 360 15.41 24.88 18.54
CA ARG A 360 16.06 23.72 19.16
C ARG A 360 15.49 22.39 18.66
N VAL A 361 14.19 22.34 18.33
CA VAL A 361 13.57 21.18 17.67
C VAL A 361 14.13 20.99 16.26
N VAL A 362 14.24 22.07 15.48
CA VAL A 362 14.83 22.04 14.12
C VAL A 362 16.29 21.57 14.17
N GLU A 363 17.09 22.04 15.12
CA GLU A 363 18.46 21.56 15.33
C GLU A 363 18.51 20.04 15.57
N CYS A 364 17.59 19.50 16.38
CA CYS A 364 17.54 18.06 16.63
C CYS A 364 17.12 17.26 15.38
N ILE A 365 16.23 17.79 14.55
CA ILE A 365 15.83 17.17 13.28
C ILE A 365 17.03 17.09 12.33
N TYR A 366 17.76 18.20 12.16
CA TYR A 366 18.99 18.22 11.35
C TYR A 366 20.05 17.26 11.87
N ALA A 367 20.24 17.18 13.18
CA ALA A 367 21.20 16.25 13.80
C ALA A 367 20.83 14.77 13.58
N THR A 368 19.54 14.47 13.41
CA THR A 368 19.03 13.10 13.27
C THR A 368 18.94 12.65 11.80
N ARG A 369 18.75 13.60 10.88
CA ARG A 369 18.66 13.33 9.43
C ARG A 369 19.89 13.88 8.70
N TYR A 370 21.00 13.15 8.82
CA TYR A 370 22.30 13.47 8.20
C TYR A 370 22.28 13.67 6.67
N ALA A 371 21.23 13.21 5.99
CA ALA A 371 21.09 13.33 4.54
C ALA A 371 20.40 14.64 4.08
N LEU A 372 19.81 15.42 5.00
CA LEU A 372 19.25 16.72 4.66
C LEU A 372 20.37 17.73 4.39
N PRO A 373 20.33 18.47 3.28
CA PRO A 373 21.21 19.61 3.05
C PRO A 373 21.13 20.61 4.22
N ALA A 374 22.26 21.20 4.63
CA ALA A 374 22.32 22.13 5.77
C ALA A 374 21.45 23.39 5.61
N ASP A 375 21.01 23.67 4.38
CA ASP A 375 20.16 24.77 3.96
C ASP A 375 18.70 24.35 3.65
N PHE A 376 18.31 23.11 3.96
CA PHE A 376 16.97 22.61 3.66
C PHE A 376 15.90 23.31 4.54
N PRO A 377 14.96 24.07 3.98
CA PRO A 377 13.95 24.76 4.79
C PRO A 377 13.02 23.75 5.47
N ILE A 378 12.91 23.80 6.81
CA ILE A 378 11.97 23.00 7.60
C ILE A 378 10.81 23.89 8.07
N LEU A 379 9.58 23.49 7.74
CA LEU A 379 8.34 24.20 8.03
C LEU A 379 7.52 23.52 9.12
N PRO A 380 6.66 24.24 9.88
CA PRO A 380 5.78 23.64 10.87
C PRO A 380 4.83 22.59 10.28
N THR A 381 4.43 22.75 9.02
CA THR A 381 3.51 21.86 8.33
C THR A 381 4.18 20.61 7.74
N ASP A 382 5.52 20.57 7.71
CA ASP A 382 6.26 19.43 7.16
C ASP A 382 5.97 18.17 7.98
N ASN A 383 5.63 17.10 7.27
CA ASN A 383 5.49 15.78 7.85
C ASN A 383 6.88 15.17 8.11
N LEU A 384 7.08 14.66 9.32
CA LEU A 384 8.35 14.08 9.77
C LEU A 384 8.83 12.92 8.87
N GLU A 385 7.91 12.13 8.34
CA GLU A 385 8.23 10.98 7.47
C GLU A 385 8.17 11.37 5.99
N LEU A 386 7.07 11.98 5.53
CA LEU A 386 6.81 12.18 4.09
C LEU A 386 7.66 13.31 3.49
N ASP A 387 7.87 14.39 4.24
CA ASP A 387 8.55 15.59 3.75
C ASP A 387 10.02 15.61 4.21
N LEU A 388 10.29 15.16 5.45
CA LEU A 388 11.66 15.15 6.01
C LEU A 388 12.36 13.78 5.92
N GLY A 389 11.63 12.70 5.63
CA GLY A 389 12.20 11.38 5.41
C GLY A 389 12.75 10.70 6.68
N LEU A 390 12.19 11.00 7.86
CA LEU A 390 12.59 10.36 9.11
C LEU A 390 11.95 8.96 9.23
N ASP A 391 12.79 7.92 9.28
CA ASP A 391 12.35 6.55 9.56
C ASP A 391 11.99 6.32 11.04
N SER A 392 11.38 5.17 11.38
CA SER A 392 10.94 4.87 12.76
C SER A 392 12.06 4.92 13.81
N LEU A 393 13.29 4.56 13.44
CA LEU A 393 14.45 4.59 14.35
C LEU A 393 15.01 6.01 14.51
N GLN A 394 15.02 6.79 13.43
CA GLN A 394 15.33 8.22 13.45
C GLN A 394 14.33 8.99 14.29
N ARG A 395 13.05 8.60 14.27
CA ARG A 395 12.05 9.19 15.16
C ARG A 395 12.36 8.93 16.63
N ILE A 396 12.81 7.72 16.99
CA ILE A 396 13.26 7.41 18.36
C ILE A 396 14.50 8.23 18.72
N GLU A 397 15.50 8.28 17.85
CA GLU A 397 16.71 9.08 18.05
C GLU A 397 16.38 10.57 18.25
N LEU A 398 15.45 11.10 17.45
CA LEU A 398 14.94 12.46 17.57
C LEU A 398 14.29 12.67 18.95
N VAL A 399 13.46 11.74 19.41
CA VAL A 399 12.83 11.81 20.74
C VAL A 399 13.89 11.84 21.84
N VAL A 400 14.88 10.95 21.81
CA VAL A 400 15.98 10.93 22.79
C VAL A 400 16.79 12.23 22.74
N SER A 401 17.06 12.76 21.54
CA SER A 401 17.74 14.04 21.37
C SER A 401 16.93 15.18 21.98
N LEU A 402 15.61 15.18 21.82
CA LEU A 402 14.71 16.18 22.39
C LEU A 402 14.63 16.07 23.92
N GLU A 403 14.49 14.87 24.48
CA GLU A 403 14.52 14.65 25.93
C GLU A 403 15.80 15.20 26.57
N ASN A 404 16.95 14.88 25.96
CA ASN A 404 18.25 15.38 26.43
C ASN A 404 18.37 16.89 26.26
N LYS A 405 18.03 17.42 25.09
CA LYS A 405 18.15 18.85 24.79
C LYS A 405 17.24 19.66 25.70
N PHE A 406 16.01 19.22 25.98
CA PHE A 406 15.04 19.96 26.80
C PHE A 406 14.98 19.52 28.27
N SER A 407 15.74 18.49 28.66
CA SER A 407 15.72 17.91 30.02
C SER A 407 14.31 17.52 30.50
N ILE A 408 13.50 16.98 29.57
CA ILE A 408 12.13 16.49 29.83
C ILE A 408 12.06 14.98 29.61
N LYS A 409 11.02 14.34 30.15
CA LYS A 409 10.70 12.94 29.87
C LYS A 409 9.41 12.86 29.05
N LEU A 410 9.48 12.21 27.90
CA LEU A 410 8.36 12.09 26.96
C LEU A 410 7.69 10.71 27.10
N PRO A 411 6.38 10.60 26.84
CA PRO A 411 5.70 9.30 26.83
C PRO A 411 6.26 8.36 25.76
N GLU A 412 6.23 7.05 26.01
CA GLU A 412 6.72 6.03 25.06
C GLU A 412 5.98 6.05 23.70
N THR A 413 4.72 6.49 23.67
CA THR A 413 3.92 6.61 22.44
C THR A 413 4.17 7.91 21.68
N PHE A 414 4.97 8.83 22.22
CA PHE A 414 5.20 10.16 21.65
C PHE A 414 5.76 10.07 20.24
N ALA A 415 6.68 9.12 20.00
CA ALA A 415 7.27 8.88 18.70
C ALA A 415 6.24 8.44 17.66
N SER A 416 5.09 7.87 18.02
CA SER A 416 4.04 7.41 17.09
C SER A 416 2.92 8.43 16.94
N ASP A 417 2.68 9.24 17.97
CA ASP A 417 1.53 10.16 18.07
C ASP A 417 1.73 11.52 17.37
N ILE A 418 2.90 11.75 16.77
CA ILE A 418 3.29 13.03 16.15
C ILE A 418 3.44 12.82 14.65
N GLN A 419 3.00 13.74 13.81
CA GLN A 419 3.17 13.58 12.36
C GLN A 419 3.86 14.78 11.72
N THR A 420 3.68 15.98 12.26
CA THR A 420 4.29 17.21 11.73
C THR A 420 5.30 17.83 12.67
N VAL A 421 6.15 18.71 12.14
CA VAL A 421 7.07 19.53 12.94
C VAL A 421 6.30 20.45 13.91
N GLY A 422 5.14 20.96 13.50
CA GLY A 422 4.27 21.79 14.32
C GLY A 422 3.70 21.02 15.52
N ASP A 423 3.22 19.79 15.30
CA ASP A 423 2.78 18.89 16.38
C ASP A 423 3.92 18.62 17.38
N LEU A 424 5.13 18.42 16.85
CA LEU A 424 6.33 18.17 17.64
C LEU A 424 6.65 19.36 18.55
N VAL A 425 6.73 20.57 17.99
CA VAL A 425 6.97 21.80 18.75
C VAL A 425 5.85 22.04 19.76
N GLY A 426 4.59 21.84 19.36
CA GLY A 426 3.42 22.01 20.23
C GLY A 426 3.48 21.10 21.46
N LYS A 427 3.71 19.80 21.28
CA LYS A 427 3.78 18.86 22.42
C LYS A 427 5.01 19.08 23.31
N ILE A 428 6.15 19.50 22.74
CA ILE A 428 7.34 19.85 23.55
C ILE A 428 7.05 21.07 24.42
N LYS A 429 6.31 22.06 23.92
CA LYS A 429 5.85 23.21 24.73
C LYS A 429 4.96 22.77 25.88
N GLU A 430 3.97 21.93 25.62
CA GLU A 430 3.07 21.39 26.65
C GLU A 430 3.83 20.61 27.74
N ALA A 431 4.81 19.80 27.34
CA ALA A 431 5.65 19.03 28.26
C ALA A 431 6.61 19.92 29.07
N GLY A 432 7.20 20.94 28.44
CA GLY A 432 8.10 21.91 29.08
C GLY A 432 7.39 22.83 30.08
N ILE A 433 6.14 23.20 29.82
CA ILE A 433 5.32 24.01 30.75
C ILE A 433 4.89 23.20 31.99
N SER A 434 4.75 21.88 31.85
CA SER A 434 4.28 20.98 32.92
C SER A 434 5.39 20.46 33.85
N SER A 435 6.66 20.74 33.54
CA SER A 435 7.81 20.18 34.26
C SER A 435 8.30 21.15 35.35
N GLN A 436 7.90 20.97 36.60
CA GLN A 436 8.72 21.45 37.72
C GLN A 436 10.06 20.71 37.71
N PRO A 437 11.19 21.37 38.04
CA PRO A 437 12.49 20.73 38.03
C PRO A 437 12.56 19.68 39.14
N SER A 438 12.30 18.42 38.80
CA SER A 438 12.61 17.31 39.70
C SER A 438 14.12 17.12 39.71
N ALA A 439 14.75 17.57 40.79
CA ALA A 439 16.14 17.28 41.09
C ALA A 439 16.33 15.76 41.17
N LEU A 440 17.02 15.15 40.19
CA LEU A 440 17.61 13.82 40.31
C LEU A 440 18.77 13.63 39.31
N SER A 441 19.97 13.62 39.90
CA SER A 441 21.19 12.92 39.51
C SER A 441 21.74 13.08 38.08
N SER A 442 22.80 13.90 38.03
CA SER A 442 23.96 13.74 37.17
C SER A 442 24.59 12.34 37.26
N GLN A 443 24.11 11.41 36.45
CA GLN A 443 24.95 10.34 35.91
C GLN A 443 25.09 10.63 34.42
N GLN A 444 26.32 10.61 33.91
CA GLN A 444 26.63 10.70 32.49
C GLN A 444 25.83 9.62 31.73
N LYS A 445 24.64 9.98 31.24
CA LYS A 445 23.89 9.15 30.30
C LYS A 445 24.60 9.28 28.96
N GLY A 446 24.97 8.14 28.36
CA GLY A 446 25.51 8.10 27.01
C GLY A 446 24.60 8.84 26.04
N THR A 447 25.17 9.43 24.99
CA THR A 447 24.40 10.10 23.94
C THR A 447 23.80 9.06 22.99
N GLY A 448 22.55 9.25 22.55
CA GLY A 448 21.90 8.41 21.53
C GLY A 448 21.46 7.01 21.99
N PHE A 449 21.54 6.01 21.09
CA PHE A 449 21.06 4.64 21.30
C PHE A 449 21.72 3.92 22.50
N SER A 450 22.95 4.28 22.87
CA SER A 450 23.65 3.74 24.05
C SER A 450 22.84 3.92 25.36
N SER A 451 22.10 5.04 25.47
CA SER A 451 21.22 5.31 26.61
C SER A 451 20.00 4.39 26.67
N ILE A 452 19.44 3.99 25.53
CA ILE A 452 18.31 3.04 25.47
C ILE A 452 18.79 1.64 25.83
N LEU A 453 19.91 1.21 25.24
CA LEU A 453 20.44 -0.16 25.41
C LEU A 453 20.97 -0.43 26.83
N SER A 454 21.38 0.62 27.55
CA SER A 454 21.88 0.53 28.92
C SER A 454 20.77 0.53 30.00
N GLN A 455 19.54 0.92 29.65
CA GLN A 455 18.42 0.93 30.60
C GLN A 455 18.02 -0.48 31.04
N GLU A 456 17.54 -0.59 32.28
CA GLU A 456 16.97 -1.81 32.86
C GLU A 456 15.49 -1.93 32.46
N PRO A 457 15.06 -3.02 31.81
CA PRO A 457 13.64 -3.26 31.54
C PRO A 457 12.88 -3.54 32.85
N SER A 458 11.58 -3.30 32.88
CA SER A 458 10.74 -3.58 34.05
C SER A 458 10.62 -5.09 34.33
N GLU A 459 10.33 -5.46 35.58
CA GLU A 459 10.18 -6.87 35.96
C GLU A 459 9.06 -7.61 35.19
N ASN A 460 8.01 -6.87 34.79
CA ASN A 460 6.93 -7.43 33.96
C ASN A 460 7.42 -7.75 32.54
N GLU A 461 8.24 -6.88 31.95
CA GLU A 461 8.84 -7.10 30.63
C GLU A 461 9.85 -8.25 30.67
N LYS A 462 10.65 -8.33 31.75
CA LYS A 462 11.59 -9.44 31.94
C LYS A 462 10.88 -10.80 31.98
N ARG A 463 9.73 -10.87 32.66
CA ARG A 463 8.89 -12.07 32.72
C ARG A 463 8.23 -12.39 31.38
N ALA A 464 7.80 -11.38 30.63
CA ALA A 464 7.13 -11.56 29.34
C ALA A 464 8.03 -12.22 28.29
N VAL A 465 9.33 -11.91 28.31
CA VAL A 465 10.32 -12.43 27.35
C VAL A 465 10.91 -13.78 27.78
N GLY A 466 10.53 -14.30 28.95
CA GLY A 466 10.99 -15.61 29.43
C GLY A 466 12.46 -15.61 29.87
N LEU A 467 12.94 -14.53 30.49
CA LEU A 467 14.33 -14.46 30.95
C LEU A 467 14.69 -15.49 32.04
N ASN A 468 13.68 -16.01 32.76
CA ASN A 468 13.79 -16.99 33.83
C ASN A 468 12.87 -18.20 33.58
N GLN A 469 13.26 -19.12 32.69
CA GLN A 469 12.54 -20.37 32.48
C GLN A 469 12.93 -21.43 33.51
N GLY A 470 11.95 -22.20 33.99
CA GLY A 470 12.17 -23.32 34.91
C GLY A 470 12.62 -24.61 34.20
N ALA A 471 13.08 -25.60 34.96
CA ALA A 471 13.53 -26.90 34.41
C ALA A 471 12.45 -27.64 33.60
N VAL A 472 11.18 -27.52 34.02
CA VAL A 472 10.03 -28.15 33.33
C VAL A 472 9.76 -27.50 31.98
N GLU A 473 9.76 -26.17 31.91
CA GLU A 473 9.57 -25.43 30.65
C GLU A 473 10.68 -25.79 29.65
N TRP A 474 11.91 -25.91 30.14
CA TRP A 474 13.04 -26.32 29.31
C TRP A 474 12.96 -27.76 28.81
N PHE A 475 12.44 -28.68 29.62
CA PHE A 475 12.19 -30.06 29.18
C PHE A 475 11.17 -30.09 28.02
N VAL A 476 10.07 -29.34 28.15
CA VAL A 476 9.04 -29.24 27.11
C VAL A 476 9.61 -28.64 25.82
N VAL A 477 10.36 -27.53 25.92
CA VAL A 477 11.01 -26.90 24.75
C VAL A 477 12.00 -27.86 24.09
N SER A 478 12.80 -28.57 24.88
CA SER A 478 13.78 -29.54 24.37
C SER A 478 13.11 -30.70 23.62
N ALA A 479 12.02 -31.24 24.17
CA ALA A 479 11.25 -32.32 23.53
C ALA A 479 10.60 -31.86 22.22
N LEU A 480 9.96 -30.68 22.23
CA LEU A 480 9.34 -30.09 21.04
C LEU A 480 10.38 -29.80 19.95
N MET A 481 11.55 -29.28 20.34
CA MET A 481 12.64 -29.02 19.41
C MET A 481 13.28 -30.30 18.87
N GLY A 482 13.33 -31.37 19.65
CA GLY A 482 13.67 -32.70 19.15
C GLY A 482 12.72 -33.16 18.04
N ALA A 483 11.41 -33.04 18.26
CA ALA A 483 10.40 -33.42 17.28
C ALA A 483 10.45 -32.56 16.00
N ILE A 484 10.54 -31.25 16.14
CA ILE A 484 10.65 -30.32 15.00
C ILE A 484 11.93 -30.58 14.21
N LYS A 485 13.06 -30.79 14.89
CA LYS A 485 14.33 -31.13 14.23
C LYS A 485 14.25 -32.44 13.45
N LEU A 486 13.59 -33.46 14.01
CA LEU A 486 13.35 -34.73 13.33
C LEU A 486 12.48 -34.52 12.08
N PHE A 487 11.38 -33.79 12.22
CA PHE A 487 10.50 -33.43 11.11
C PHE A 487 11.25 -32.68 10.00
N LEU A 488 12.04 -31.65 10.35
CA LEU A 488 12.81 -30.88 9.37
C LEU A 488 13.89 -31.72 8.67
N LYS A 489 14.54 -32.64 9.39
CA LYS A 489 15.51 -33.57 8.81
C LYS A 489 14.88 -34.57 7.85
N ILE A 490 13.70 -35.10 8.16
CA ILE A 490 13.04 -36.12 7.33
C ILE A 490 12.33 -35.46 6.14
N PHE A 491 11.45 -34.50 6.42
CA PHE A 491 10.55 -33.93 5.42
C PHE A 491 11.25 -32.94 4.49
N PHE A 492 12.13 -32.09 5.03
CA PHE A 492 12.87 -31.08 4.27
C PHE A 492 14.35 -31.41 4.07
N ARG A 493 14.81 -32.59 4.48
CA ARG A 493 16.23 -33.02 4.31
C ARG A 493 17.21 -31.95 4.77
N LEU A 494 16.91 -31.33 5.93
CA LEU A 494 17.65 -30.19 6.47
C LEU A 494 19.16 -30.48 6.56
N ASP A 495 19.94 -29.73 5.80
CA ASP A 495 21.41 -29.74 5.81
C ASP A 495 21.93 -28.49 6.53
N VAL A 496 22.85 -28.64 7.47
CA VAL A 496 23.34 -27.52 8.30
C VAL A 496 24.87 -27.50 8.32
N LYS A 497 25.46 -26.38 7.87
CA LYS A 497 26.90 -26.16 7.77
C LYS A 497 27.38 -24.96 8.59
N GLY A 498 28.65 -24.93 8.98
CA GLY A 498 29.29 -23.77 9.60
C GLY A 498 28.98 -23.56 11.08
N LYS A 499 28.53 -24.59 11.80
CA LYS A 499 28.17 -24.48 13.23
C LYS A 499 29.36 -24.09 14.11
N GLU A 500 30.55 -24.50 13.68
CA GLU A 500 31.85 -24.17 14.25
C GLU A 500 32.18 -22.67 14.17
N ASN A 501 31.52 -21.91 13.29
CA ASN A 501 31.73 -20.47 13.18
C ASN A 501 30.98 -19.67 14.27
N ILE A 502 30.11 -20.30 15.05
CA ILE A 502 29.31 -19.58 16.05
C ILE A 502 30.14 -19.44 17.33
N PRO A 503 30.44 -18.20 17.77
CA PRO A 503 31.26 -17.98 18.97
C PRO A 503 30.46 -18.24 20.25
N ASP A 504 31.15 -18.19 21.39
CA ASP A 504 30.48 -18.19 22.70
C ASP A 504 29.61 -16.93 22.88
N SER A 505 28.52 -17.05 23.64
CA SER A 505 27.62 -15.93 23.92
C SER A 505 28.35 -14.79 24.68
N PRO A 506 28.01 -13.52 24.41
CA PRO A 506 26.93 -13.05 23.54
C PRO A 506 27.33 -12.96 22.05
N PHE A 507 26.38 -13.23 21.16
CA PHE A 507 26.49 -13.02 19.71
C PHE A 507 25.11 -12.70 19.12
N ILE A 508 25.06 -12.23 17.87
CA ILE A 508 23.80 -12.04 17.13
C ILE A 508 23.82 -12.88 15.86
N ILE A 509 22.81 -13.72 15.62
CA ILE A 509 22.64 -14.44 14.33
C ILE A 509 21.73 -13.62 13.43
N THR A 510 22.13 -13.46 12.16
CA THR A 510 21.41 -12.65 11.16
C THR A 510 21.19 -13.42 9.87
N PRO A 511 20.06 -14.15 9.77
CA PRO A 511 19.69 -14.88 8.58
C PRO A 511 18.82 -14.04 7.62
N ASN A 512 18.72 -14.50 6.37
CA ASN A 512 17.64 -14.07 5.47
C ASN A 512 16.27 -14.58 5.95
N HIS A 513 15.19 -13.89 5.57
CA HIS A 513 13.83 -14.18 6.00
C HIS A 513 12.85 -14.30 4.82
N CYS A 514 12.51 -15.53 4.45
CA CYS A 514 11.64 -15.82 3.31
C CYS A 514 10.40 -16.67 3.69
N SER A 515 10.42 -17.36 4.84
CA SER A 515 9.40 -18.34 5.23
C SER A 515 9.05 -18.30 6.72
N TYR A 516 7.86 -18.81 7.07
CA TYR A 516 7.54 -19.12 8.47
C TYR A 516 8.42 -20.24 9.05
N LEU A 517 9.07 -21.04 8.20
CA LEU A 517 9.96 -22.12 8.62
C LEU A 517 11.30 -21.61 9.17
N ASP A 518 11.72 -20.40 8.81
CA ASP A 518 13.10 -19.92 9.03
C ASP A 518 13.50 -19.92 10.51
N VAL A 519 12.61 -19.50 11.41
CA VAL A 519 12.84 -19.52 12.86
C VAL A 519 13.12 -20.95 13.35
N PHE A 520 12.33 -21.91 12.88
CA PHE A 520 12.48 -23.32 13.25
C PHE A 520 13.73 -23.95 12.64
N VAL A 521 14.10 -23.53 11.42
CA VAL A 521 15.32 -23.97 10.75
C VAL A 521 16.55 -23.52 11.53
N ILE A 522 16.61 -22.24 11.93
CA ILE A 522 17.70 -21.71 12.78
C ILE A 522 17.74 -22.45 14.12
N ALA A 523 16.60 -22.52 14.84
CA ALA A 523 16.53 -23.17 16.14
C ALA A 523 16.97 -24.65 16.08
N SER A 524 16.59 -25.38 15.03
CA SER A 524 16.94 -26.80 14.83
C SER A 524 18.40 -27.00 14.41
N GLY A 525 19.00 -25.98 13.79
CA GLY A 525 20.40 -25.95 13.37
C GLY A 525 21.38 -25.91 14.54
N LEU A 526 20.95 -25.35 15.67
CA LEU A 526 21.79 -25.08 16.83
C LEU A 526 21.80 -26.23 17.87
N PRO A 527 22.87 -26.33 18.69
CA PRO A 527 22.87 -27.14 19.91
C PRO A 527 21.85 -26.62 20.94
N LEU A 528 21.22 -27.53 21.70
CA LEU A 528 20.22 -27.19 22.73
C LEU A 528 20.76 -26.21 23.78
N LYS A 529 22.04 -26.33 24.16
CA LYS A 529 22.70 -25.42 25.12
C LYS A 529 22.69 -23.97 24.63
N MET A 530 22.88 -23.74 23.33
CA MET A 530 22.88 -22.40 22.73
C MET A 530 21.47 -21.87 22.58
N LEU A 531 20.52 -22.73 22.21
CA LEU A 531 19.10 -22.36 22.12
C LEU A 531 18.54 -21.84 23.45
N ARG A 532 19.03 -22.37 24.58
CA ARG A 532 18.65 -21.90 25.92
C ARG A 532 18.96 -20.42 26.16
N ASN A 533 19.97 -19.88 25.48
CA ASN A 533 20.39 -18.50 25.65
C ASN A 533 20.11 -17.65 24.41
N LEU A 534 19.39 -18.18 23.41
CA LEU A 534 19.06 -17.46 22.18
C LEU A 534 17.66 -16.86 22.25
N TYR A 535 17.57 -15.57 21.95
CA TYR A 535 16.32 -14.82 21.93
C TYR A 535 16.02 -14.36 20.50
N PHE A 536 14.78 -14.53 20.05
CA PHE A 536 14.34 -14.15 18.71
C PHE A 536 13.59 -12.82 18.73
N HIS A 537 13.73 -12.02 17.69
CA HIS A 537 12.84 -10.89 17.44
C HIS A 537 11.58 -11.35 16.68
N GLY A 538 10.39 -10.94 17.11
CA GLY A 538 9.14 -11.33 16.47
C GLY A 538 8.05 -10.26 16.54
N PHE A 539 7.26 -10.10 15.48
CA PHE A 539 6.18 -9.12 15.40
C PHE A 539 5.10 -9.30 16.49
N GLN A 540 4.76 -8.22 17.19
CA GLN A 540 3.81 -8.21 18.31
C GLN A 540 2.40 -8.71 17.95
N THR A 541 1.95 -8.51 16.71
CA THR A 541 0.62 -8.94 16.22
C THR A 541 0.41 -10.45 16.26
N TYR A 542 1.47 -11.26 16.22
CA TYR A 542 1.36 -12.72 16.37
C TYR A 542 1.13 -13.18 17.82
N PHE A 543 1.21 -12.25 18.79
CA PHE A 543 1.21 -12.57 20.22
C PHE A 543 0.07 -11.93 21.02
N ALA A 544 -0.98 -11.45 20.35
CA ALA A 544 -2.09 -10.72 20.97
C ALA A 544 -2.94 -11.53 21.98
N ASN A 545 -2.93 -12.87 21.90
CA ASN A 545 -3.75 -13.74 22.75
C ASN A 545 -2.92 -14.44 23.85
N ARG A 546 -3.59 -14.83 24.96
CA ARG A 546 -2.94 -15.49 26.11
C ARG A 546 -2.14 -16.75 25.74
N LEU A 547 -2.65 -17.57 24.82
CA LEU A 547 -1.97 -18.78 24.35
C LEU A 547 -0.70 -18.46 23.55
N THR A 548 -0.79 -17.50 22.63
CA THR A 548 0.35 -17.08 21.79
C THR A 548 1.42 -16.37 22.61
N ALA A 549 1.03 -15.61 23.63
CA ALA A 549 1.97 -15.00 24.57
C ALA A 549 2.74 -16.05 25.40
N PHE A 550 2.06 -17.13 25.80
CA PHE A 550 2.72 -18.26 26.47
C PHE A 550 3.73 -18.96 25.55
N ILE A 551 3.39 -19.18 24.27
CA ILE A 551 4.31 -19.75 23.27
C ILE A 551 5.51 -18.82 23.03
N ALA A 552 5.28 -17.50 22.93
CA ALA A 552 6.34 -16.51 22.78
C ALA A 552 7.35 -16.56 23.94
N ARG A 553 6.83 -16.68 25.16
CA ARG A 553 7.64 -16.81 26.38
C ARG A 553 8.49 -18.07 26.39
N LEU A 554 7.91 -19.21 25.96
CA LEU A 554 8.64 -20.47 25.82
C LEU A 554 9.72 -20.42 24.73
N ALA A 555 9.48 -19.68 23.65
CA ALA A 555 10.37 -19.56 22.51
C ALA A 555 11.37 -18.39 22.60
N HIS A 556 11.48 -17.72 23.75
CA HIS A 556 12.37 -16.57 23.97
C HIS A 556 12.18 -15.44 22.92
N VAL A 557 10.92 -15.10 22.61
CA VAL A 557 10.63 -14.06 21.62
C VAL A 557 10.52 -12.69 22.30
N ILE A 558 11.35 -11.76 21.85
CA ILE A 558 11.21 -10.33 22.12
C ILE A 558 10.18 -9.76 21.13
N PRO A 559 9.02 -9.29 21.61
CA PRO A 559 8.02 -8.69 20.75
C PRO A 559 8.54 -7.36 20.18
N ILE A 560 8.38 -7.18 18.88
CA ILE A 560 8.69 -5.95 18.17
C ILE A 560 7.42 -5.38 17.58
N ASP A 561 7.18 -4.11 17.89
CA ASP A 561 6.24 -3.26 17.19
C ASP A 561 7.04 -2.14 16.52
N PRO A 562 7.24 -2.19 15.18
CA PRO A 562 7.98 -1.17 14.44
C PRO A 562 7.34 0.22 14.51
N ASP A 563 6.06 0.30 14.86
CA ASP A 563 5.26 1.52 14.82
C ASP A 563 5.06 2.13 16.22
N ALA A 564 5.00 1.32 17.29
CA ALA A 564 4.65 1.80 18.64
C ALA A 564 5.66 1.52 19.78
N PHE A 565 6.50 0.47 19.70
CA PHE A 565 7.30 0.03 20.86
C PHE A 565 8.74 -0.39 20.50
N LEU A 566 9.31 0.14 19.43
CA LEU A 566 10.65 -0.24 18.97
C LEU A 566 11.75 0.10 20.01
N GLU A 567 11.57 1.13 20.83
CA GLU A 567 12.46 1.47 21.95
C GLU A 567 12.57 0.32 22.97
N LYS A 568 11.42 -0.25 23.38
CA LYS A 568 11.39 -1.38 24.33
C LYS A 568 12.09 -2.62 23.79
N ALA A 569 11.91 -2.89 22.50
CA ALA A 569 12.58 -4.01 21.84
C ALA A 569 14.11 -3.83 21.86
N LEU A 570 14.61 -2.61 21.63
CA LEU A 570 16.03 -2.29 21.74
C LEU A 570 16.54 -2.43 23.18
N GLN A 571 15.82 -1.87 24.16
CA GLN A 571 16.16 -1.98 25.58
C GLN A 571 16.27 -3.45 26.03
N LEU A 572 15.28 -4.29 25.70
CA LEU A 572 15.29 -5.72 26.00
C LEU A 572 16.46 -6.44 25.30
N SER A 573 16.75 -6.07 24.06
CA SER A 573 17.88 -6.63 23.30
C SER A 573 19.22 -6.28 23.95
N GLY A 574 19.41 -5.02 24.35
CA GLY A 574 20.59 -4.58 25.10
C GLY A 574 20.74 -5.31 26.43
N TYR A 575 19.64 -5.53 27.17
CA TYR A 575 19.65 -6.30 28.41
C TYR A 575 20.05 -7.77 28.17
N VAL A 576 19.51 -8.43 27.15
CA VAL A 576 19.86 -9.82 26.81
C VAL A 576 21.36 -9.95 26.52
N LEU A 577 21.91 -9.07 25.69
CA LEU A 577 23.33 -9.11 25.31
C LEU A 577 24.26 -8.86 26.52
N ARG A 578 23.93 -7.88 27.39
CA ARG A 578 24.72 -7.61 28.62
C ARG A 578 24.74 -8.79 29.58
N ASN A 579 23.67 -9.58 29.61
CA ASN A 579 23.56 -10.77 30.45
C ASN A 579 24.15 -12.04 29.81
N LYS A 580 25.09 -11.88 28.86
CA LYS A 580 25.79 -12.97 28.16
C LYS A 580 24.85 -13.96 27.47
N LYS A 581 23.71 -13.47 26.98
CA LYS A 581 22.77 -14.21 26.13
C LYS A 581 22.90 -13.69 24.68
N SER A 582 22.36 -14.43 23.73
CA SER A 582 22.49 -14.16 22.29
C SER A 582 21.15 -13.80 21.64
N LEU A 583 21.20 -13.12 20.50
CA LEU A 583 20.01 -12.75 19.72
C LEU A 583 20.00 -13.44 18.36
N CYS A 584 18.81 -13.69 17.81
CA CYS A 584 18.59 -13.98 16.41
C CYS A 584 17.63 -12.94 15.85
N ILE A 585 18.13 -12.14 14.91
CA ILE A 585 17.40 -11.01 14.33
C ILE A 585 17.32 -11.25 12.83
N PHE A 586 16.11 -11.15 12.27
CA PHE A 586 15.90 -11.11 10.83
C PHE A 586 15.97 -9.65 10.38
N PRO A 587 17.12 -9.16 9.91
CA PRO A 587 17.36 -7.72 9.73
C PRO A 587 16.58 -7.11 8.57
N GLU A 588 15.95 -7.93 7.73
CA GLU A 588 15.05 -7.50 6.65
C GLU A 588 13.75 -6.83 7.17
N GLY A 589 13.43 -6.99 8.46
CA GLY A 589 12.22 -6.42 9.08
C GLY A 589 10.92 -7.09 8.64
N GLY A 590 10.94 -8.01 7.69
CA GLY A 590 9.77 -8.76 7.23
C GLY A 590 10.18 -9.97 6.41
N ARG A 591 9.20 -10.74 5.93
CA ARG A 591 9.43 -11.88 5.04
C ARG A 591 9.35 -11.48 3.58
N SER A 592 10.38 -11.84 2.83
CA SER A 592 10.45 -11.68 1.38
C SER A 592 9.27 -12.39 0.69
N TYR A 593 8.74 -11.76 -0.35
CA TYR A 593 7.62 -12.29 -1.15
C TYR A 593 8.06 -13.01 -2.42
N ASP A 594 9.26 -12.71 -2.91
CA ASP A 594 9.84 -13.29 -4.13
C ASP A 594 11.02 -14.22 -3.84
N GLY A 595 11.42 -14.34 -2.57
CA GLY A 595 12.53 -15.17 -2.12
C GLY A 595 13.90 -14.48 -2.21
N ASN A 596 13.95 -13.25 -2.73
CA ASN A 596 15.18 -12.47 -2.79
C ASN A 596 15.48 -11.81 -1.44
N LEU A 597 16.78 -11.63 -1.17
CA LEU A 597 17.26 -10.96 0.03
C LEU A 597 16.86 -9.47 0.00
N MET A 598 16.11 -9.02 1.00
CA MET A 598 15.75 -7.61 1.13
C MET A 598 16.87 -6.79 1.78
N GLU A 599 16.66 -5.48 1.82
CA GLU A 599 17.54 -4.54 2.51
C GLU A 599 17.56 -4.80 4.02
N PHE A 600 18.75 -4.75 4.62
CA PHE A 600 18.91 -4.91 6.06
C PHE A 600 18.72 -3.56 6.74
N LYS A 601 17.89 -3.53 7.78
CA LYS A 601 17.60 -2.31 8.54
C LYS A 601 18.74 -2.02 9.53
N LYS A 602 19.12 -0.75 9.71
CA LYS A 602 20.19 -0.29 10.63
C LYS A 602 20.11 -0.76 12.09
N GLY A 603 18.97 -1.27 12.55
CA GLY A 603 18.78 -1.78 13.92
C GLY A 603 19.81 -2.84 14.33
N ILE A 604 20.25 -3.69 13.39
CA ILE A 604 21.32 -4.65 13.65
C ILE A 604 22.67 -3.98 13.87
N GLY A 605 22.98 -2.94 13.09
CA GLY A 605 24.20 -2.15 13.26
C GLY A 605 24.23 -1.41 14.59
N ILE A 606 23.09 -0.88 15.04
CA ILE A 606 22.95 -0.27 16.37
C ILE A 606 23.34 -1.26 17.46
N LEU A 607 22.75 -2.47 17.45
CA LEU A 607 23.03 -3.49 18.47
C LEU A 607 24.48 -3.99 18.41
N ALA A 608 25.01 -4.26 17.22
CA ALA A 608 26.35 -4.80 17.06
C ALA A 608 27.43 -3.80 17.49
N LEU A 609 27.35 -2.55 17.02
CA LEU A 609 28.35 -1.51 17.29
C LEU A 609 28.29 -1.01 18.74
N GLU A 610 27.10 -0.73 19.26
CA GLU A 610 26.96 -0.14 20.61
C GLU A 610 27.18 -1.17 21.73
N MET A 611 26.87 -2.45 21.49
CA MET A 611 27.13 -3.52 22.47
C MET A 611 28.49 -4.19 22.29
N ASN A 612 29.21 -3.86 21.20
CA ASN A 612 30.46 -4.50 20.79
C ASN A 612 30.36 -6.03 20.73
N VAL A 613 29.37 -6.55 19.99
CA VAL A 613 29.03 -7.98 19.93
C VAL A 613 29.22 -8.52 18.51
N PRO A 614 29.82 -9.71 18.31
CA PRO A 614 29.95 -10.30 16.98
C PRO A 614 28.60 -10.69 16.37
N VAL A 615 28.50 -10.54 15.05
CA VAL A 615 27.33 -10.92 14.26
C VAL A 615 27.67 -12.11 13.36
N VAL A 616 26.90 -13.19 13.44
CA VAL A 616 27.05 -14.39 12.61
C VAL A 616 26.07 -14.30 11.44
N PRO A 617 26.53 -13.99 10.20
CA PRO A 617 25.67 -14.02 9.03
C PRO A 617 25.22 -15.45 8.76
N ALA A 618 23.95 -15.63 8.41
CA ALA A 618 23.41 -16.95 8.11
C ALA A 618 22.59 -16.93 6.80
N ALA A 619 22.61 -18.04 6.07
CA ALA A 619 21.84 -18.22 4.85
C ALA A 619 20.93 -19.45 4.95
N ILE A 620 19.65 -19.25 4.68
CA ILE A 620 18.59 -20.26 4.62
C ILE A 620 18.15 -20.36 3.16
N LYS A 621 18.50 -21.48 2.52
CA LYS A 621 18.12 -21.80 1.14
C LYS A 621 16.99 -22.83 1.13
N GLY A 622 16.06 -22.72 0.19
CA GLY A 622 14.97 -23.69 0.01
C GLY A 622 13.73 -23.47 0.88
N SER A 623 13.77 -22.55 1.84
CA SER A 623 12.64 -22.31 2.75
C SER A 623 11.49 -21.55 2.07
N PHE A 624 11.80 -20.65 1.12
CA PHE A 624 10.81 -19.96 0.31
C PHE A 624 9.99 -20.93 -0.55
N GLU A 625 10.64 -21.86 -1.23
CA GLU A 625 10.01 -22.87 -2.09
C GLU A 625 9.24 -23.92 -1.28
N ALA A 626 9.72 -24.20 -0.06
CA ALA A 626 9.08 -25.09 0.90
C ALA A 626 7.76 -24.51 1.42
N LEU A 627 7.75 -23.26 1.89
CA LEU A 627 6.56 -22.62 2.43
C LEU A 627 6.63 -21.10 2.21
N PRO A 628 6.20 -20.60 1.04
CA PRO A 628 6.23 -19.18 0.74
C PRO A 628 5.17 -18.43 1.55
N LYS A 629 5.35 -17.12 1.71
CA LYS A 629 4.39 -16.27 2.42
C LYS A 629 2.99 -16.36 1.80
N GLY A 630 2.01 -16.77 2.61
CA GLY A 630 0.61 -16.95 2.19
C GLY A 630 0.21 -18.38 1.82
N ALA A 631 1.18 -19.32 1.70
CA ALA A 631 0.86 -20.74 1.57
C ALA A 631 0.47 -21.33 2.93
N PHE A 632 -0.52 -22.24 2.93
CA PHE A 632 -1.01 -22.92 4.14
C PHE A 632 -0.30 -24.24 4.41
N LEU A 633 0.14 -24.94 3.36
CA LEU A 633 0.74 -26.27 3.47
C LEU A 633 2.19 -26.28 2.94
N PRO A 634 3.14 -26.87 3.68
CA PRO A 634 4.53 -26.95 3.24
C PRO A 634 4.72 -28.02 2.14
N LYS A 635 5.66 -27.74 1.23
CA LYS A 635 6.12 -28.66 0.19
C LYS A 635 7.44 -29.32 0.59
N PRO A 636 7.66 -30.61 0.30
CA PRO A 636 8.90 -31.31 0.64
C PRO A 636 10.06 -30.83 -0.27
N LYS A 637 10.72 -29.76 0.14
CA LYS A 637 11.89 -29.17 -0.53
C LYS A 637 13.11 -29.25 0.37
N LYS A 638 14.30 -29.44 -0.23
CA LYS A 638 15.55 -29.49 0.52
C LYS A 638 15.85 -28.11 1.11
N ILE A 639 16.04 -28.02 2.42
CA ILE A 639 16.45 -26.78 3.09
C ILE A 639 17.93 -26.89 3.50
N LYS A 640 18.72 -25.87 3.18
CA LYS A 640 20.14 -25.75 3.57
C LYS A 640 20.31 -24.52 4.46
N LEU A 641 20.88 -24.71 5.65
CA LEU A 641 21.23 -23.64 6.59
C LEU A 641 22.76 -23.55 6.66
N ILE A 642 23.31 -22.35 6.43
CA ILE A 642 24.74 -22.09 6.43
C ILE A 642 25.02 -20.96 7.41
N PHE A 643 25.86 -21.20 8.41
CA PHE A 643 26.39 -20.16 9.29
C PHE A 643 27.76 -19.71 8.77
N GLY A 644 27.89 -18.43 8.42
CA GLY A 644 29.15 -17.84 7.98
C GLY A 644 30.09 -17.51 9.13
N LYS A 645 31.28 -16.99 8.80
CA LYS A 645 32.25 -16.53 9.79
C LYS A 645 31.70 -15.31 10.56
N PRO A 646 31.97 -15.21 11.88
CA PRO A 646 31.52 -14.08 12.67
C PRO A 646 32.12 -12.78 12.13
N PHE A 647 31.29 -11.74 12.07
CA PHE A 647 31.64 -10.39 11.67
C PHE A 647 31.68 -9.52 12.92
N TYR A 648 32.87 -9.05 13.28
CA TYR A 648 33.07 -8.21 14.45
C TYR A 648 32.88 -6.74 14.08
N PRO A 649 32.40 -5.89 15.01
CA PRO A 649 32.42 -4.43 14.86
C PRO A 649 33.77 -3.87 14.40
N SER A 650 34.87 -4.46 14.87
CA SER A 650 36.25 -4.09 14.49
C SER A 650 36.63 -4.42 13.06
N ASP A 651 35.90 -5.34 12.40
CA ASP A 651 36.19 -5.77 11.03
C ASP A 651 35.57 -4.83 9.98
N SER A 652 34.67 -3.94 10.40
CA SER A 652 33.99 -2.98 9.53
C SER A 652 34.93 -1.83 9.20
N ASP A 653 35.24 -1.66 7.91
CA ASP A 653 36.14 -0.63 7.42
C ASP A 653 35.39 0.70 7.29
N MET A 654 35.26 1.41 8.41
CA MET A 654 34.54 2.69 8.49
C MET A 654 35.12 3.78 7.58
N THR A 655 36.34 3.61 7.06
CA THR A 655 36.93 4.56 6.10
C THR A 655 36.25 4.51 4.72
N LYS A 656 35.59 3.41 4.38
CA LYS A 656 34.84 3.22 3.13
C LYS A 656 33.38 3.64 3.22
N LYS A 657 32.93 4.12 4.39
CA LYS A 657 31.56 4.55 4.62
C LYS A 657 31.23 5.77 3.73
N PRO A 658 30.18 5.72 2.89
CA PRO A 658 29.74 6.88 2.14
C PRO A 658 29.40 8.07 3.08
N GLU A 659 29.68 9.30 2.65
CA GLU A 659 29.46 10.51 3.47
C GLU A 659 28.01 10.63 3.98
N LYS A 660 27.03 10.27 3.13
CA LYS A 660 25.59 10.37 3.43
C LYS A 660 24.99 9.15 4.12
N THR A 661 25.80 8.14 4.46
CA THR A 661 25.33 6.90 5.11
C THR A 661 25.74 6.89 6.58
N ASP A 662 24.80 6.58 7.46
CA ASP A 662 25.04 6.41 8.89
C ASP A 662 25.89 5.14 9.16
N LYS A 663 26.74 5.18 10.20
CA LYS A 663 27.62 4.06 10.60
C LYS A 663 26.83 2.77 10.85
N TYR A 664 25.62 2.87 11.41
CA TYR A 664 24.79 1.69 11.71
C TYR A 664 24.22 1.06 10.44
N GLN A 665 23.78 1.87 9.47
CA GLN A 665 23.26 1.37 8.19
C GLN A 665 24.40 0.77 7.35
N PHE A 666 25.58 1.41 7.33
CA PHE A 666 26.74 0.88 6.63
C PHE A 666 27.15 -0.51 7.12
N PHE A 667 27.20 -0.71 8.44
CA PHE A 667 27.46 -2.04 9.02
C PHE A 667 26.39 -3.06 8.61
N ALA A 668 25.11 -2.65 8.56
CA ALA A 668 24.02 -3.52 8.13
C ALA A 668 24.13 -3.91 6.64
N ASP A 669 24.61 -3.00 5.79
CA ASP A 669 24.82 -3.24 4.36
C ASP A 669 25.99 -4.20 4.12
N GLU A 670 27.13 -4.02 4.81
CA GLU A 670 28.25 -4.98 4.75
C GLU A 670 27.81 -6.38 5.20
N LEU A 671 26.99 -6.45 6.24
CA LEU A 671 26.42 -7.70 6.74
C LEU A 671 25.49 -8.34 5.70
N ARG A 672 24.66 -7.55 5.02
CA ARG A 672 23.79 -8.02 3.94
C ARG A 672 24.59 -8.64 2.81
N GLU A 673 25.70 -8.02 2.41
CA GLU A 673 26.58 -8.58 1.37
C GLU A 673 27.14 -9.94 1.77
N ARG A 674 27.56 -10.11 3.03
CA ARG A 674 28.02 -11.39 3.56
C ARG A 674 26.93 -12.46 3.53
N VAL A 675 25.70 -12.13 3.93
CA VAL A 675 24.55 -13.06 3.81
C VAL A 675 24.27 -13.39 2.34
N ASN A 676 24.36 -12.40 1.45
CA ASN A 676 24.15 -12.59 0.03
C ASN A 676 25.20 -13.52 -0.60
N GLN A 677 26.48 -13.41 -0.21
CA GLN A 677 27.54 -14.33 -0.62
C GLN A 677 27.21 -15.77 -0.20
N LEU A 678 26.83 -15.99 1.07
CA LEU A 678 26.41 -17.31 1.55
C LEU A 678 25.19 -17.86 0.78
N MET A 679 24.28 -16.99 0.33
CA MET A 679 23.12 -17.36 -0.49
C MET A 679 23.51 -17.87 -1.89
N HIS A 680 24.64 -17.43 -2.45
CA HIS A 680 25.12 -17.81 -3.78
C HIS A 680 26.25 -18.86 -3.76
N ASP A 681 26.91 -19.06 -2.61
CA ASP A 681 27.93 -20.10 -2.46
C ASP A 681 27.31 -21.51 -2.52
N SER A 682 27.79 -22.31 -3.49
CA SER A 682 27.20 -23.59 -3.91
C SER A 682 27.13 -24.67 -2.82
#